data_AF-D0LKI8-F1
#
_entry.id   AF-D0LKI8-F1
#
_cell.length_a   1.000
_cell.length_b   1.000
_cell.length_c   1.000
_cell.angle_alpha   90.00
_cell.angle_beta   90.00
_cell.angle_gamma   90.00
#
_symmetry.space_group_name_H-M   'P 1'
#
loop_
_entity.id
_entity.type
_entity.pdbx_description
1 polymer ?
#
loop_
_entity_poly.entity_id
_entity_poly.type
_entity_poly.pdbx_seq_one_letter_code
_entity_poly.pdbx_strand_id
1 'polypeptide(L)'
;MLDAHSDLAGLAQLHRVESEDEVVALWRRGMATLSSLASEQHPVPLEGFNPAALLSTARIALTRGFIDDLGWLSPPAAAVGVFALASALPRSDEKRELGRRVLQSLHQSDAETFIALATALALGSSRALRGAYVRARVALSLDLPLGVGIRADALALALLSRPDSEQAWLGQPSMGALTSRRLASRLLERAAREAARRYQAGDDTGVRVFEMPSVRTAMDRLLGDRESLVWRHAAAARGLLSNAIPAWGEAIEAGLGPELSPTEWRRAATSLAARIALDPEATLRRCRAVCEGELARADRGVVAAMVHGISCAADSDPASAEALLEVLVREVDYPTAEALADLRRERVGSDFGADAVERVRTWLATSADADALGVALMRELAPSEERERRILHDHLAAALAEFAAGRDARPDTERALEAAHGALVRLERITTGDAAERDASQRRAAFLALRELDRGLLETSTLADLLLLYAAESRPMAERLIERLARWLLAHETRPLSTEALEDVQRHFTWRMHRLRALLHLVDIDVQYGDGQREDLYEWRLRAVNVLLARALGDVPSPLRRALCATLARACDAVVREELCELSDVFVAVTLSLNSETDLTVLAEASMMPSFKRAIHAYVDALDEIERAREDVAEHAGAAGGPGGCLAALHAVVAALPAAASPRVEALRGALAQVARALSGIAAARGLSELSSEAPGSPLGALLIGVTRMARLVVGACRQLGYPANASASALGSALRGLEAEIEHALRGDRANLRSALIDAARTMRAELAPLIADVAALVFEHLDRLPATAPAGAASGEGRTETRGDSPSVPLAPWLPPDRVLGGFYVLRAIDRGAVGSVFVACRVADRQSETPDLFALKVPEYGGDAAHTLSEAEFMALFREEAQALLSMPAHPNLSRFITFDAGARPKPILVMELVEGPTLERMLDREDMSVAELLATLDGVAAGLSAMHRVGIAHLDVKPSNIILRPRGGDVPLGETAESIPVLVDFGLAGRRIRPGCATVYYGAPEVWAQTPQPDLAPMPTDVYAFACMAFEMLTGELLFDGDTAVAIVSEHLRHDGTPARLTRYRQAPHLEELMSLLGQALHPKPAARADIDTIRAGLAALAPALSGHGWPLL
;
A
#
# COMPACT_ATOMS: atom_id res chain seq x y z
N MET A 1 17.75 -42.33 -23.60
CA MET A 1 18.03 -42.37 -22.15
C MET A 1 19.26 -43.20 -21.78
N LEU A 2 19.41 -44.44 -22.29
CA LEU A 2 20.62 -45.26 -22.01
C LEU A 2 21.93 -44.60 -22.50
N ASP A 3 21.93 -44.06 -23.71
CA ASP A 3 23.12 -43.36 -24.27
C ASP A 3 23.46 -42.08 -23.49
N ALA A 4 22.44 -41.31 -23.10
CA ALA A 4 22.62 -40.09 -22.31
C ALA A 4 23.22 -40.37 -20.92
N HIS A 5 22.80 -41.47 -20.27
CA HIS A 5 23.38 -41.88 -18.99
C HIS A 5 24.84 -42.33 -19.15
N SER A 6 25.17 -43.02 -20.25
CA SER A 6 26.55 -43.41 -20.57
C SER A 6 27.47 -42.20 -20.77
N ASP A 7 27.02 -41.18 -21.51
CA ASP A 7 27.79 -39.96 -21.74
C ASP A 7 28.03 -39.18 -20.44
N LEU A 8 27.01 -39.05 -19.59
CA LEU A 8 27.13 -38.39 -18.28
C LEU A 8 28.00 -39.21 -17.30
N ALA A 9 27.98 -40.54 -17.38
CA ALA A 9 28.88 -41.40 -16.62
C ALA A 9 30.35 -41.21 -17.06
N GLY A 10 30.58 -41.06 -18.36
CA GLY A 10 31.89 -40.69 -18.91
C GLY A 10 32.37 -39.33 -18.40
N LEU A 11 31.48 -38.33 -18.36
CA LEU A 11 31.75 -37.00 -17.80
C LEU A 11 32.13 -37.06 -16.31
N ALA A 12 31.45 -37.88 -15.52
CA ALA A 12 31.75 -38.05 -14.09
C ALA A 12 33.08 -38.79 -13.83
N GLN A 13 33.63 -39.50 -14.83
CA GLN A 13 34.81 -40.37 -14.67
C GLN A 13 36.07 -39.83 -15.36
N LEU A 14 36.12 -38.56 -15.77
CA LEU A 14 37.30 -37.98 -16.45
C LEU A 14 38.62 -38.16 -15.68
N HIS A 15 38.57 -38.22 -14.35
CA HIS A 15 39.75 -38.43 -13.50
C HIS A 15 40.38 -39.85 -13.60
N ARG A 16 39.69 -40.80 -14.25
CA ARG A 16 40.14 -42.20 -14.41
C ARG A 16 40.77 -42.49 -15.77
N VAL A 17 40.80 -41.50 -16.65
CA VAL A 17 41.22 -41.66 -18.05
C VAL A 17 42.61 -41.06 -18.22
N GLU A 18 43.55 -41.86 -18.71
CA GLU A 18 44.95 -41.47 -18.88
C GLU A 18 45.22 -40.82 -20.25
N SER A 19 44.45 -41.18 -21.28
CA SER A 19 44.60 -40.66 -22.64
C SER A 19 43.98 -39.25 -22.77
N GLU A 20 44.78 -38.28 -23.21
CA GLU A 20 44.33 -36.89 -23.37
C GLU A 20 43.22 -36.73 -24.42
N ASP A 21 43.34 -37.42 -25.56
CA ASP A 21 42.32 -37.43 -26.62
C ASP A 21 40.99 -38.01 -26.12
N GLU A 22 41.06 -39.02 -25.25
CA GLU A 22 39.89 -39.66 -24.67
C GLU A 22 39.22 -38.75 -23.61
N VAL A 23 40.01 -38.03 -22.79
CA VAL A 23 39.48 -37.01 -21.86
C VAL A 23 38.72 -35.92 -22.62
N VAL A 24 39.28 -35.40 -23.71
CA VAL A 24 38.63 -34.36 -24.52
C VAL A 24 37.35 -34.90 -25.17
N ALA A 25 37.38 -36.12 -25.72
CA ALA A 25 36.22 -36.75 -26.34
C ALA A 25 35.08 -37.04 -25.33
N LEU A 26 35.40 -37.44 -24.11
CA LEU A 26 34.42 -37.66 -23.04
C LEU A 26 33.88 -36.34 -22.50
N TRP A 27 34.72 -35.31 -22.34
CA TRP A 27 34.28 -33.96 -21.96
C TRP A 27 33.28 -33.42 -22.99
N ARG A 28 33.62 -33.44 -24.28
CA ARG A 28 32.76 -32.90 -25.35
C ARG A 28 31.43 -33.62 -25.43
N ARG A 29 31.43 -34.96 -25.43
CA ARG A 29 30.18 -35.76 -25.45
C ARG A 29 29.35 -35.52 -24.19
N GLY A 30 29.97 -35.60 -23.02
CA GLY A 30 29.30 -35.41 -21.74
C GLY A 30 28.69 -34.02 -21.59
N MET A 31 29.42 -32.97 -21.95
CA MET A 31 28.92 -31.60 -21.92
C MET A 31 27.85 -31.34 -22.98
N ALA A 32 27.96 -31.89 -24.19
CA ALA A 32 26.90 -31.81 -25.19
C ALA A 32 25.58 -32.40 -24.68
N THR A 33 25.66 -33.61 -24.12
CA THR A 33 24.51 -34.32 -23.53
C THR A 33 23.96 -33.55 -22.33
N LEU A 34 24.83 -33.03 -21.45
CA LEU A 34 24.43 -32.24 -20.29
C LEU A 34 23.69 -30.96 -20.70
N SER A 35 24.27 -30.21 -21.64
CA SER A 35 23.70 -28.98 -22.17
C SER A 35 22.36 -29.22 -22.85
N SER A 36 22.24 -30.27 -23.67
CA SER A 36 20.99 -30.63 -24.36
C SER A 36 19.87 -30.95 -23.38
N LEU A 37 20.10 -31.85 -22.41
CA LEU A 37 19.11 -32.21 -21.40
C LEU A 37 18.67 -31.02 -20.56
N ALA A 38 19.62 -30.17 -20.16
CA ALA A 38 19.33 -28.98 -19.38
C ALA A 38 18.57 -27.91 -20.17
N SER A 39 18.81 -27.80 -21.48
CA SER A 39 18.13 -26.84 -22.37
C SER A 39 16.69 -27.26 -22.66
N GLU A 40 16.43 -28.57 -22.75
CA GLU A 40 15.10 -29.15 -22.92
C GLU A 40 14.30 -29.22 -21.60
N GLN A 41 14.83 -28.67 -20.51
CA GLN A 41 14.22 -28.70 -19.17
C GLN A 41 13.90 -30.13 -18.67
N HIS A 42 14.58 -31.13 -19.20
CA HIS A 42 14.50 -32.49 -18.69
C HIS A 42 15.25 -32.58 -17.35
N PRO A 43 14.81 -33.46 -16.42
CA PRO A 43 15.55 -33.72 -15.20
C PRO A 43 16.97 -34.16 -15.56
N VAL A 44 17.96 -33.39 -15.15
CA VAL A 44 19.37 -33.68 -15.43
C VAL A 44 19.94 -34.45 -14.23
N PRO A 45 20.12 -35.79 -14.30
CA PRO A 45 20.37 -36.59 -13.11
C PRO A 45 21.87 -36.62 -12.79
N LEU A 46 22.51 -35.45 -12.66
CA LEU A 46 23.87 -35.38 -12.10
C LEU A 46 23.87 -35.70 -10.59
N GLU A 47 22.73 -35.52 -9.91
CA GLU A 47 22.54 -35.85 -8.49
C GLU A 47 22.69 -37.35 -8.17
N GLY A 48 22.57 -38.24 -9.17
CA GLY A 48 22.80 -39.67 -9.02
C GLY A 48 24.26 -40.12 -9.10
N PHE A 49 25.19 -39.22 -9.44
CA PHE A 49 26.62 -39.53 -9.58
C PHE A 49 27.41 -39.15 -8.33
N ASN A 50 28.56 -39.80 -8.11
CA ASN A 50 29.41 -39.56 -6.94
C ASN A 50 29.89 -38.08 -6.91
N PRO A 51 29.55 -37.30 -5.85
CA PRO A 51 29.92 -35.88 -5.75
C PRO A 51 31.43 -35.62 -5.80
N ALA A 52 32.26 -36.55 -5.27
CA ALA A 52 33.71 -36.42 -5.33
C ALA A 52 34.26 -36.59 -6.76
N ALA A 53 33.60 -37.43 -7.56
CA ALA A 53 33.97 -37.67 -8.95
C ALA A 53 33.63 -36.45 -9.83
N LEU A 54 32.45 -35.85 -9.63
CA LEU A 54 32.06 -34.59 -10.28
C LEU A 54 32.97 -33.42 -9.88
N LEU A 55 33.40 -33.37 -8.63
CA LEU A 55 34.36 -32.38 -8.16
C LEU A 55 35.72 -32.52 -8.88
N SER A 56 36.21 -33.75 -9.05
CA SER A 56 37.42 -34.02 -9.83
C SER A 56 37.26 -33.60 -11.30
N THR A 57 36.12 -33.89 -11.91
CA THR A 57 35.77 -33.44 -13.27
C THR A 57 35.81 -31.91 -13.38
N ALA A 58 35.17 -31.18 -12.46
CA ALA A 58 35.18 -29.73 -12.45
C ALA A 58 36.59 -29.15 -12.29
N ARG A 59 37.42 -29.75 -11.42
CA ARG A 59 38.82 -29.36 -11.25
C ARG A 59 39.64 -29.58 -12.52
N ILE A 60 39.48 -30.72 -13.18
CA ILE A 60 40.14 -31.01 -14.47
C ILE A 60 39.71 -29.98 -15.51
N ALA A 61 38.41 -29.70 -15.62
CA ALA A 61 37.87 -28.76 -16.60
C ALA A 61 38.38 -27.33 -16.39
N LEU A 62 38.48 -26.87 -15.14
CA LEU A 62 39.04 -25.56 -14.79
C LEU A 62 40.56 -25.50 -15.04
N THR A 63 41.30 -26.54 -14.66
CA THR A 63 42.77 -26.56 -14.78
C THR A 63 43.23 -26.66 -16.24
N ARG A 64 42.50 -27.42 -17.06
CA ARG A 64 42.82 -27.63 -18.48
C ARG A 64 42.17 -26.61 -19.42
N GLY A 65 41.42 -25.64 -18.90
CA GLY A 65 40.76 -24.61 -19.71
C GLY A 65 39.56 -25.08 -20.52
N PHE A 66 39.01 -26.27 -20.22
CA PHE A 66 37.87 -26.83 -20.97
C PHE A 66 36.57 -26.03 -20.81
N ILE A 67 36.41 -25.31 -19.70
CA ILE A 67 35.28 -24.39 -19.49
C ILE A 67 35.40 -23.15 -20.38
N ASP A 68 36.62 -22.79 -20.77
CA ASP A 68 36.91 -21.64 -21.64
C ASP A 68 36.88 -22.05 -23.14
N ASP A 69 37.01 -23.35 -23.46
CA ASP A 69 36.88 -23.92 -24.81
C ASP A 69 35.51 -24.63 -25.02
N LEU A 70 34.45 -23.82 -25.05
CA LEU A 70 33.07 -24.28 -25.33
C LEU A 70 32.50 -23.74 -26.66
N GLY A 71 33.34 -23.15 -27.53
CA GLY A 71 32.90 -22.55 -28.80
C GLY A 71 32.32 -23.54 -29.83
N TRP A 72 32.43 -24.85 -29.56
CA TRP A 72 31.80 -25.92 -30.33
C TRP A 72 30.33 -26.20 -29.91
N LEU A 73 29.85 -25.57 -28.84
CA LEU A 73 28.44 -25.48 -28.47
C LEU A 73 27.87 -24.10 -28.86
N SER A 74 26.56 -24.02 -29.09
CA SER A 74 25.89 -22.72 -29.14
C SER A 74 26.05 -21.99 -27.80
N PRO A 75 26.19 -20.65 -27.78
CA PRO A 75 26.35 -19.89 -26.55
C PRO A 75 25.29 -20.18 -25.45
N PRO A 76 23.98 -20.33 -25.77
CA PRO A 76 22.97 -20.71 -24.78
C PRO A 76 23.23 -22.09 -24.15
N ALA A 77 23.48 -23.11 -24.99
CA ALA A 77 23.78 -24.47 -24.55
C ALA A 77 25.05 -24.53 -23.68
N ALA A 78 26.09 -23.79 -24.02
CA ALA A 78 27.31 -23.71 -23.22
C ALA A 78 27.04 -23.13 -21.82
N ALA A 79 26.33 -21.99 -21.74
CA ALA A 79 26.00 -21.33 -20.47
C ALA A 79 25.14 -22.22 -19.55
N VAL A 80 24.10 -22.83 -20.10
CA VAL A 80 23.21 -23.74 -19.35
C VAL A 80 23.96 -25.00 -18.90
N GLY A 81 24.84 -25.56 -19.74
CA GLY A 81 25.67 -26.71 -19.37
C GLY A 81 26.62 -26.43 -18.21
N VAL A 82 27.28 -25.27 -18.22
CA VAL A 82 28.15 -24.83 -17.10
C VAL A 82 27.33 -24.65 -15.82
N PHE A 83 26.14 -24.07 -15.92
CA PHE A 83 25.22 -23.94 -14.78
C PHE A 83 24.77 -25.29 -14.22
N ALA A 84 24.40 -26.24 -15.09
CA ALA A 84 24.00 -27.59 -14.68
C ALA A 84 25.15 -28.32 -13.96
N LEU A 85 26.38 -28.22 -14.48
CA LEU A 85 27.57 -28.76 -13.83
C LEU A 85 27.82 -28.10 -12.46
N ALA A 86 27.77 -26.78 -12.38
CA ALA A 86 27.99 -26.04 -11.14
C ALA A 86 26.93 -26.35 -10.06
N SER A 87 25.68 -26.55 -10.47
CA SER A 87 24.56 -26.83 -9.56
C SER A 87 24.71 -28.19 -8.88
N ALA A 88 25.23 -29.19 -9.60
CA ALA A 88 25.46 -30.54 -9.10
C ALA A 88 26.66 -30.68 -8.13
N LEU A 89 27.53 -29.66 -8.04
CA LEU A 89 28.70 -29.72 -7.18
C LEU A 89 28.36 -29.48 -5.68
N PRO A 90 29.09 -30.12 -4.74
CA PRO A 90 29.05 -29.75 -3.33
C PRO A 90 29.66 -28.35 -3.10
N ARG A 91 29.53 -27.80 -1.89
CA ARG A 91 30.16 -26.52 -1.54
C ARG A 91 31.69 -26.65 -1.65
N SER A 92 32.28 -26.03 -2.67
CA SER A 92 33.72 -26.05 -2.94
C SER A 92 34.19 -24.77 -3.65
N ASP A 93 35.50 -24.60 -3.81
CA ASP A 93 36.07 -23.47 -4.55
C ASP A 93 35.76 -23.57 -6.05
N GLU A 94 35.74 -24.79 -6.61
CA GLU A 94 35.35 -25.04 -8.00
C GLU A 94 33.88 -24.65 -8.24
N LYS A 95 32.97 -24.95 -7.32
CA LYS A 95 31.57 -24.49 -7.40
C LYS A 95 31.49 -22.96 -7.37
N ARG A 96 32.30 -22.31 -6.53
CA ARG A 96 32.31 -20.84 -6.41
C ARG A 96 32.84 -20.20 -7.70
N GLU A 97 33.87 -20.76 -8.30
CA GLU A 97 34.45 -20.28 -9.55
C GLU A 97 33.52 -20.49 -10.76
N LEU A 98 32.92 -21.68 -10.90
CA LEU A 98 31.92 -21.91 -11.94
C LEU A 98 30.68 -21.02 -11.74
N GLY A 99 30.25 -20.82 -10.49
CA GLY A 99 29.18 -19.88 -10.15
C GLY A 99 29.51 -18.44 -10.54
N ARG A 100 30.77 -18.00 -10.36
CA ARG A 100 31.25 -16.68 -10.82
C ARG A 100 31.15 -16.53 -12.33
N ARG A 101 31.54 -17.55 -13.09
CA ARG A 101 31.44 -17.57 -14.56
C ARG A 101 29.98 -17.54 -15.02
N VAL A 102 29.10 -18.30 -14.38
CA VAL A 102 27.65 -18.26 -14.62
C VAL A 102 27.09 -16.86 -14.39
N LEU A 103 27.42 -16.22 -13.26
CA LEU A 103 26.98 -14.85 -12.99
C LEU A 103 27.55 -13.85 -13.99
N GLN A 104 28.80 -14.01 -14.43
CA GLN A 104 29.40 -13.17 -15.45
C GLN A 104 28.64 -13.31 -16.79
N SER A 105 28.36 -14.53 -17.24
CA SER A 105 27.56 -14.79 -18.43
C SER A 105 26.16 -14.19 -18.33
N LEU A 106 25.51 -14.26 -17.16
CA LEU A 106 24.20 -13.65 -16.93
C LEU A 106 24.19 -12.13 -17.17
N HIS A 107 25.32 -11.45 -16.98
CA HIS A 107 25.42 -10.01 -17.18
C HIS A 107 25.84 -9.63 -18.62
N GLN A 108 26.74 -10.42 -19.23
CA GLN A 108 27.47 -10.01 -20.44
C GLN A 108 26.99 -10.68 -21.74
N SER A 109 26.12 -11.69 -21.68
CA SER A 109 25.70 -12.43 -22.87
C SER A 109 24.69 -11.68 -23.74
N ASP A 110 24.44 -12.21 -24.94
CA ASP A 110 23.27 -11.85 -25.75
C ASP A 110 21.95 -12.23 -25.07
N ALA A 111 20.82 -11.79 -25.64
CA ALA A 111 19.50 -12.01 -25.07
C ALA A 111 19.10 -13.49 -25.05
N GLU A 112 19.42 -14.26 -26.09
CA GLU A 112 19.08 -15.69 -26.18
C GLU A 112 19.80 -16.51 -25.09
N THR A 113 21.10 -16.30 -24.93
CA THR A 113 21.92 -16.94 -23.90
C THR A 113 21.48 -16.52 -22.50
N PHE A 114 21.13 -15.24 -22.33
CA PHE A 114 20.61 -14.73 -21.06
C PHE A 114 19.29 -15.40 -20.70
N ILE A 115 18.34 -15.49 -21.64
CA ILE A 115 17.03 -16.12 -21.42
C ILE A 115 17.21 -17.59 -21.04
N ALA A 116 18.04 -18.34 -21.76
CA ALA A 116 18.29 -19.75 -21.47
C ALA A 116 18.86 -19.93 -20.05
N LEU A 117 19.87 -19.14 -19.69
CA LEU A 117 20.49 -19.21 -18.37
C LEU A 117 19.55 -18.74 -17.25
N ALA A 118 18.83 -17.64 -17.45
CA ALA A 118 17.85 -17.11 -16.50
C ALA A 118 16.70 -18.10 -16.28
N THR A 119 16.28 -18.83 -17.32
CA THR A 119 15.26 -19.89 -17.23
C THR A 119 15.75 -21.01 -16.32
N ALA A 120 16.97 -21.49 -16.54
CA ALA A 120 17.57 -22.53 -15.71
C ALA A 120 17.74 -22.09 -14.24
N LEU A 121 18.15 -20.83 -14.02
CA LEU A 121 18.23 -20.23 -12.68
C LEU A 121 16.86 -20.10 -12.02
N ALA A 122 15.82 -19.70 -12.75
CA ALA A 122 14.47 -19.55 -12.21
C ALA A 122 13.89 -20.87 -11.71
N LEU A 123 14.15 -21.99 -12.41
CA LEU A 123 13.72 -23.33 -12.00
C LEU A 123 14.45 -23.84 -10.74
N GLY A 124 15.72 -23.44 -10.56
CA GLY A 124 16.55 -23.82 -9.40
C GLY A 124 16.46 -22.86 -8.22
N SER A 125 17.01 -21.64 -8.36
CA SER A 125 17.07 -20.59 -7.33
C SER A 125 16.93 -19.19 -7.95
N SER A 126 15.85 -18.49 -7.62
CA SER A 126 15.53 -17.17 -8.16
C SER A 126 16.30 -15.99 -7.53
N ARG A 127 17.12 -16.22 -6.50
CA ARG A 127 17.84 -15.14 -5.78
C ARG A 127 18.73 -14.30 -6.69
N ALA A 128 19.43 -14.93 -7.65
CA ALA A 128 20.30 -14.24 -8.60
C ALA A 128 19.52 -13.36 -9.60
N LEU A 129 18.21 -13.57 -9.74
CA LEU A 129 17.35 -12.84 -10.68
C LEU A 129 16.73 -11.57 -10.08
N ARG A 130 16.93 -11.31 -8.79
CA ARG A 130 16.28 -10.18 -8.09
C ARG A 130 16.99 -8.83 -8.26
N GLY A 131 18.26 -8.81 -8.70
CA GLY A 131 19.03 -7.58 -8.86
C GLY A 131 18.47 -6.67 -9.96
N ALA A 132 18.56 -5.35 -9.78
CA ALA A 132 18.00 -4.36 -10.72
C ALA A 132 18.50 -4.57 -12.16
N TYR A 133 19.79 -4.85 -12.35
CA TYR A 133 20.38 -5.13 -13.66
C TYR A 133 19.73 -6.35 -14.34
N VAL A 134 19.56 -7.46 -13.61
CA VAL A 134 18.93 -8.67 -14.14
C VAL A 134 17.44 -8.43 -14.40
N ARG A 135 16.76 -7.68 -13.54
CA ARG A 135 15.37 -7.26 -13.76
C ARG A 135 15.18 -6.48 -15.06
N ALA A 136 16.05 -5.51 -15.33
CA ALA A 136 16.05 -4.77 -16.58
C ALA A 136 16.26 -5.70 -17.79
N ARG A 137 17.21 -6.64 -17.72
CA ARG A 137 17.42 -7.62 -18.81
C ARG A 137 16.19 -8.51 -19.04
N VAL A 138 15.50 -8.97 -17.99
CA VAL A 138 14.25 -9.73 -18.14
C VAL A 138 13.15 -8.86 -18.74
N ALA A 139 12.98 -7.63 -18.27
CA ALA A 139 11.99 -6.70 -18.80
C ALA A 139 12.19 -6.44 -20.30
N LEU A 140 13.43 -6.11 -20.70
CA LEU A 140 13.80 -5.94 -22.10
C LEU A 140 13.59 -7.22 -22.93
N SER A 141 13.88 -8.39 -22.36
CA SER A 141 13.65 -9.68 -23.02
C SER A 141 12.17 -9.97 -23.27
N LEU A 142 11.29 -9.56 -22.36
CA LEU A 142 9.83 -9.69 -22.52
C LEU A 142 9.27 -8.65 -23.49
N ASP A 143 9.91 -7.48 -23.56
CA ASP A 143 9.59 -6.35 -24.45
C ASP A 143 10.17 -6.49 -25.87
N LEU A 144 11.00 -7.50 -26.13
CA LEU A 144 11.49 -7.76 -27.48
C LEU A 144 10.32 -7.85 -28.47
N PRO A 145 10.43 -7.15 -29.62
CA PRO A 145 9.39 -7.21 -30.64
C PRO A 145 9.17 -8.65 -31.12
N LEU A 146 7.92 -8.95 -31.43
CA LEU A 146 7.48 -10.17 -32.08
C LEU A 146 8.19 -10.31 -33.44
N GLY A 147 8.61 -11.51 -33.80
CA GLY A 147 9.35 -11.77 -35.04
C GLY A 147 10.89 -11.65 -34.96
N VAL A 148 11.49 -11.27 -33.82
CA VAL A 148 12.97 -11.30 -33.62
C VAL A 148 13.53 -12.73 -33.61
N GLY A 149 12.70 -13.75 -33.39
CA GLY A 149 13.11 -15.16 -33.28
C GLY A 149 13.59 -15.58 -31.89
N ILE A 150 13.78 -14.63 -30.97
CA ILE A 150 14.12 -14.89 -29.56
C ILE A 150 12.84 -14.97 -28.73
N ARG A 151 12.62 -16.09 -28.00
CA ARG A 151 11.40 -16.30 -27.19
C ARG A 151 11.71 -16.34 -25.70
N ALA A 152 11.18 -15.38 -24.95
CA ALA A 152 11.25 -15.34 -23.49
C ALA A 152 10.13 -16.15 -22.79
N ASP A 153 9.29 -16.87 -23.55
CA ASP A 153 8.10 -17.59 -23.05
C ASP A 153 8.45 -18.62 -21.95
N ALA A 154 9.51 -19.40 -22.17
CA ALA A 154 9.97 -20.42 -21.22
C ALA A 154 10.51 -19.80 -19.91
N LEU A 155 11.22 -18.66 -20.01
CA LEU A 155 11.64 -17.88 -18.84
C LEU A 155 10.43 -17.38 -18.07
N ALA A 156 9.42 -16.84 -18.77
CA ALA A 156 8.22 -16.31 -18.15
C ALA A 156 7.49 -17.39 -17.34
N LEU A 157 7.28 -18.58 -17.91
CA LEU A 157 6.66 -19.69 -17.19
C LEU A 157 7.51 -20.16 -16.00
N ALA A 158 8.84 -20.23 -16.15
CA ALA A 158 9.74 -20.61 -15.07
C ALA A 158 9.70 -19.62 -13.89
N LEU A 159 9.59 -18.31 -14.16
CA LEU A 159 9.48 -17.28 -13.13
C LEU A 159 8.19 -17.39 -12.30
N LEU A 160 7.11 -17.93 -12.89
CA LEU A 160 5.82 -18.15 -12.21
C LEU A 160 5.73 -19.51 -11.51
N SER A 161 6.61 -20.46 -11.82
CA SER A 161 6.50 -21.85 -11.36
C SER A 161 6.86 -22.05 -9.88
N ARG A 162 7.52 -21.08 -9.24
CA ARG A 162 7.99 -21.17 -7.83
C ARG A 162 7.44 -20.02 -6.98
N PRO A 163 6.96 -20.27 -5.74
CA PRO A 163 6.36 -19.21 -4.89
C PRO A 163 7.27 -17.98 -4.67
N ASP A 164 8.53 -18.19 -4.28
CA ASP A 164 9.48 -17.09 -4.01
C ASP A 164 9.83 -16.24 -5.25
N SER A 165 9.70 -16.83 -6.45
CA SER A 165 9.93 -16.15 -7.71
C SER A 165 8.65 -15.45 -8.16
N GLU A 166 7.53 -16.16 -8.14
CA GLU A 166 6.21 -15.64 -8.50
C GLU A 166 5.86 -14.41 -7.68
N GLN A 167 6.08 -14.43 -6.36
CA GLN A 167 5.82 -13.26 -5.51
C GLN A 167 6.62 -12.02 -5.93
N ALA A 168 7.87 -12.19 -6.38
CA ALA A 168 8.76 -11.09 -6.76
C ALA A 168 8.52 -10.55 -8.19
N TRP A 169 7.91 -11.36 -9.06
CA TRP A 169 7.75 -11.07 -10.50
C TRP A 169 6.30 -10.85 -10.93
N LEU A 170 5.33 -11.39 -10.19
CA LEU A 170 3.90 -11.29 -10.46
C LEU A 170 3.15 -10.74 -9.25
N GLY A 171 3.26 -11.37 -8.09
CA GLY A 171 2.53 -10.99 -6.87
C GLY A 171 2.70 -9.51 -6.50
N GLN A 172 3.91 -9.08 -6.13
CA GLN A 172 4.21 -7.68 -5.81
C GLN A 172 4.02 -6.75 -7.02
N PRO A 173 4.56 -7.04 -8.22
CA PRO A 173 4.42 -6.15 -9.36
C PRO A 173 2.98 -5.89 -9.82
N SER A 174 2.06 -6.85 -9.62
CA SER A 174 0.63 -6.66 -9.95
C SER A 174 -0.10 -5.60 -9.10
N MET A 175 0.52 -5.12 -8.02
CA MET A 175 0.04 -4.02 -7.18
C MET A 175 0.93 -2.77 -7.26
N GLY A 176 2.01 -2.84 -8.05
CA GLY A 176 2.97 -1.75 -8.21
C GLY A 176 2.46 -0.62 -9.11
N ALA A 177 3.38 0.22 -9.56
CA ALA A 177 3.18 1.23 -10.59
C ALA A 177 2.77 0.63 -11.95
N LEU A 178 2.29 1.48 -12.87
CA LEU A 178 1.82 1.10 -14.20
C LEU A 178 2.81 0.22 -14.97
N THR A 179 4.08 0.62 -15.03
CA THR A 179 5.15 -0.13 -15.72
C THR A 179 5.36 -1.51 -15.11
N SER A 180 5.32 -1.60 -13.78
CA SER A 180 5.41 -2.86 -13.04
C SER A 180 4.20 -3.79 -13.28
N ARG A 181 2.97 -3.26 -13.26
CA ARG A 181 1.75 -4.04 -13.57
C ARG A 181 1.73 -4.50 -15.02
N ARG A 182 2.18 -3.65 -15.94
CA ARG A 182 2.31 -3.98 -17.37
C ARG A 182 3.32 -5.11 -17.58
N LEU A 183 4.49 -5.03 -16.95
CA LEU A 183 5.50 -6.07 -16.99
C LEU A 183 4.95 -7.41 -16.46
N ALA A 184 4.24 -7.39 -15.33
CA ALA A 184 3.59 -8.57 -14.75
C ALA A 184 2.54 -9.18 -15.67
N SER A 185 1.74 -8.34 -16.34
CA SER A 185 0.73 -8.79 -17.30
C SER A 185 1.36 -9.37 -18.58
N ARG A 186 2.45 -8.77 -19.07
CA ARG A 186 3.25 -9.33 -20.17
C ARG A 186 3.89 -10.66 -19.80
N LEU A 187 4.39 -10.79 -18.58
CA LEU A 187 4.91 -12.05 -18.03
C LEU A 187 3.83 -13.15 -18.08
N LEU A 188 2.60 -12.85 -17.66
CA LEU A 188 1.47 -13.80 -17.75
C LEU A 188 1.18 -14.21 -19.20
N GLU A 189 1.13 -13.26 -20.13
CA GLU A 189 0.90 -13.56 -21.55
C GLU A 189 1.99 -14.49 -22.10
N ARG A 190 3.27 -14.16 -21.88
CA ARG A 190 4.40 -14.96 -22.35
C ARG A 190 4.41 -16.36 -21.72
N ALA A 191 4.11 -16.46 -20.43
CA ALA A 191 3.98 -17.74 -19.75
C ALA A 191 2.80 -18.57 -20.28
N ALA A 192 1.67 -17.93 -20.60
CA ALA A 192 0.50 -18.59 -21.16
C ALA A 192 0.76 -19.14 -22.55
N ARG A 193 1.55 -18.44 -23.39
CA ARG A 193 2.01 -18.96 -24.68
C ARG A 193 2.83 -20.24 -24.53
N GLU A 194 3.75 -20.27 -23.57
CA GLU A 194 4.53 -21.48 -23.26
C GLU A 194 3.63 -22.61 -22.77
N ALA A 195 2.76 -22.34 -21.80
CA ALA A 195 1.86 -23.32 -21.23
C ALA A 195 0.88 -23.89 -22.27
N ALA A 196 0.30 -23.06 -23.14
CA ALA A 196 -0.57 -23.50 -24.21
C ALA A 196 0.16 -24.40 -25.22
N ARG A 197 1.41 -24.05 -25.58
CA ARG A 197 2.24 -24.87 -26.47
C ARG A 197 2.55 -26.24 -25.86
N ARG A 198 2.90 -26.29 -24.57
CA ARG A 198 3.13 -27.55 -23.84
C ARG A 198 1.86 -28.39 -23.77
N TYR A 199 0.73 -27.76 -23.50
CA TYR A 199 -0.56 -28.44 -23.45
C TYR A 199 -0.95 -29.08 -24.80
N GLN A 200 -0.72 -28.38 -25.92
CA GLN A 200 -0.90 -28.95 -27.26
C GLN A 200 0.03 -30.14 -27.52
N ALA A 201 1.21 -30.18 -26.89
CA ALA A 201 2.13 -31.31 -26.93
C ALA A 201 1.81 -32.41 -25.90
N GLY A 202 0.76 -32.26 -25.09
CA GLY A 202 0.31 -33.23 -24.09
C GLY A 202 0.87 -33.05 -22.68
N ASP A 203 1.52 -31.93 -22.39
CA ASP A 203 2.05 -31.57 -21.06
C ASP A 203 1.19 -30.50 -20.37
N ASP A 204 0.52 -30.87 -19.28
CA ASP A 204 -0.38 -30.00 -18.50
C ASP A 204 0.34 -29.23 -17.38
N THR A 205 1.63 -29.48 -17.14
CA THR A 205 2.36 -28.88 -16.02
C THR A 205 2.37 -27.36 -16.04
N GLY A 206 2.50 -26.77 -17.23
CA GLY A 206 2.46 -25.32 -17.42
C GLY A 206 1.08 -24.72 -17.12
N VAL A 207 0.00 -25.45 -17.41
CA VAL A 207 -1.39 -25.00 -17.14
C VAL A 207 -1.64 -24.95 -15.63
N ARG A 208 -1.12 -25.93 -14.87
CA ARG A 208 -1.25 -26.00 -13.41
C ARG A 208 -0.64 -24.78 -12.70
N VAL A 209 0.35 -24.11 -13.29
CA VAL A 209 0.90 -22.84 -12.76
C VAL A 209 -0.18 -21.77 -12.68
N PHE A 210 -1.06 -21.68 -13.68
CA PHE A 210 -2.16 -20.72 -13.72
C PHE A 210 -3.33 -21.07 -12.79
N GLU A 211 -3.36 -22.30 -12.27
CA GLU A 211 -4.33 -22.73 -11.28
C GLU A 211 -3.90 -22.41 -9.83
N MET A 212 -2.63 -22.05 -9.61
CA MET A 212 -2.12 -21.66 -8.30
C MET A 212 -2.89 -20.44 -7.75
N PRO A 213 -3.30 -20.44 -6.47
CA PRO A 213 -4.09 -19.34 -5.90
C PRO A 213 -3.44 -17.96 -6.02
N SER A 214 -2.12 -17.86 -5.89
CA SER A 214 -1.40 -16.59 -6.01
C SER A 214 -1.42 -16.06 -7.44
N VAL A 215 -1.14 -16.92 -8.42
CA VAL A 215 -1.18 -16.59 -9.85
C VAL A 215 -2.60 -16.21 -10.27
N ARG A 216 -3.63 -16.95 -9.85
CA ARG A 216 -5.04 -16.61 -10.11
C ARG A 216 -5.42 -15.25 -9.53
N THR A 217 -5.03 -14.98 -8.29
CA THR A 217 -5.30 -13.70 -7.63
C THR A 217 -4.64 -12.53 -8.38
N ALA A 218 -3.40 -12.70 -8.82
CA ALA A 218 -2.71 -11.68 -9.60
C ALA A 218 -3.31 -11.51 -11.01
N MET A 219 -3.69 -12.61 -11.67
CA MET A 219 -4.40 -12.59 -12.95
C MET A 219 -5.73 -11.83 -12.84
N ASP A 220 -6.56 -12.14 -11.83
CA ASP A 220 -7.85 -11.48 -11.63
C ASP A 220 -7.68 -9.97 -11.36
N ARG A 221 -6.63 -9.60 -10.60
CA ARG A 221 -6.27 -8.20 -10.35
C ARG A 221 -5.86 -7.48 -11.63
N LEU A 222 -4.96 -8.08 -12.43
CA LEU A 222 -4.45 -7.48 -13.67
C LEU A 222 -5.51 -7.43 -14.76
N LEU A 223 -6.37 -8.45 -14.86
CA LEU A 223 -7.54 -8.45 -15.74
C LEU A 223 -8.57 -7.41 -15.28
N GLY A 224 -8.70 -7.19 -13.97
CA GLY A 224 -9.55 -6.18 -13.35
C GLY A 224 -9.04 -4.74 -13.49
N ASP A 225 -7.77 -4.53 -13.85
CA ASP A 225 -7.16 -3.20 -14.04
C ASP A 225 -7.92 -2.40 -15.12
N ARG A 226 -8.08 -1.09 -14.92
CA ARG A 226 -8.74 -0.21 -15.89
C ARG A 226 -7.81 0.21 -17.03
N GLU A 227 -6.49 0.08 -16.84
CA GLU A 227 -5.52 0.43 -17.85
C GLU A 227 -5.39 -0.63 -18.95
N SER A 228 -5.72 -0.25 -20.18
CA SER A 228 -5.69 -1.14 -21.35
C SER A 228 -4.33 -1.74 -21.63
N LEU A 229 -3.25 -1.01 -21.31
CA LEU A 229 -1.88 -1.48 -21.41
C LEU A 229 -1.60 -2.66 -20.46
N VAL A 230 -2.36 -2.78 -19.36
CA VAL A 230 -2.24 -3.84 -18.37
C VAL A 230 -3.18 -4.98 -18.71
N TRP A 231 -4.50 -4.76 -18.71
CA TRP A 231 -5.45 -5.86 -18.79
C TRP A 231 -5.43 -6.60 -20.13
N ARG A 232 -4.96 -5.99 -21.23
CA ARG A 232 -4.92 -6.66 -22.54
C ARG A 232 -4.03 -7.91 -22.56
N HIS A 233 -2.91 -7.89 -21.85
CA HIS A 233 -1.97 -9.02 -21.80
C HIS A 233 -2.52 -10.17 -20.94
N ALA A 234 -3.14 -9.85 -19.79
CA ALA A 234 -3.90 -10.81 -18.96
C ALA A 234 -5.12 -11.40 -19.71
N ALA A 235 -5.84 -10.57 -20.47
CA ALA A 235 -6.95 -11.02 -21.30
C ALA A 235 -6.48 -11.96 -22.43
N ALA A 236 -5.35 -11.66 -23.07
CA ALA A 236 -4.73 -12.54 -24.06
C ALA A 236 -4.32 -13.88 -23.44
N ALA A 237 -3.69 -13.86 -22.25
CA ALA A 237 -3.35 -15.07 -21.50
C ALA A 237 -4.58 -15.94 -21.19
N ARG A 238 -5.71 -15.32 -20.77
CA ARG A 238 -6.99 -16.01 -20.56
C ARG A 238 -7.50 -16.67 -21.84
N GLY A 239 -7.38 -15.99 -22.99
CA GLY A 239 -7.74 -16.53 -24.30
C GLY A 239 -6.91 -17.76 -24.69
N LEU A 240 -5.58 -17.65 -24.57
CA LEU A 240 -4.62 -18.71 -24.90
C LEU A 240 -4.78 -19.99 -24.08
N LEU A 241 -5.32 -19.90 -22.87
CA LEU A 241 -5.51 -21.07 -21.99
C LEU A 241 -6.97 -21.51 -21.89
N SER A 242 -7.90 -20.86 -22.61
CA SER A 242 -9.34 -21.17 -22.54
C SER A 242 -9.70 -22.60 -22.96
N ASN A 243 -8.92 -23.23 -23.85
CA ASN A 243 -9.10 -24.64 -24.23
C ASN A 243 -8.61 -25.61 -23.14
N ALA A 244 -7.63 -25.21 -22.34
CA ALA A 244 -7.07 -26.01 -21.25
C ALA A 244 -7.81 -25.79 -19.92
N ILE A 245 -8.40 -24.59 -19.74
CA ILE A 245 -9.16 -24.18 -18.55
C ILE A 245 -10.59 -23.80 -19.00
N PRO A 246 -11.54 -24.77 -19.02
CA PRO A 246 -12.89 -24.55 -19.58
C PRO A 246 -13.65 -23.37 -18.95
N ALA A 247 -13.48 -23.15 -17.64
CA ALA A 247 -14.09 -22.03 -16.93
C ALA A 247 -13.70 -20.66 -17.52
N TRP A 248 -12.51 -20.54 -18.12
CA TRP A 248 -12.10 -19.32 -18.81
C TRP A 248 -12.78 -19.17 -20.16
N GLY A 249 -13.03 -20.27 -20.89
CA GLY A 249 -13.84 -20.26 -22.10
C GLY A 249 -15.27 -19.78 -21.83
N GLU A 250 -15.90 -20.30 -20.78
CA GLU A 250 -17.23 -19.87 -20.33
C GLU A 250 -17.25 -18.39 -19.92
N ALA A 251 -16.24 -17.94 -19.17
CA ALA A 251 -16.12 -16.54 -18.75
C ALA A 251 -15.91 -15.57 -19.93
N ILE A 252 -15.27 -16.01 -21.03
CA ILE A 252 -15.12 -15.18 -22.25
C ILE A 252 -16.48 -14.96 -22.89
N GLU A 253 -17.29 -16.01 -23.04
CA GLU A 253 -18.63 -15.88 -23.64
C GLU A 253 -19.58 -15.09 -22.73
N ALA A 254 -19.56 -15.33 -21.42
CA ALA A 254 -20.32 -14.55 -20.45
C ALA A 254 -19.93 -13.06 -20.49
N GLY A 255 -18.64 -12.75 -20.68
CA GLY A 255 -18.13 -11.38 -20.81
C GLY A 255 -18.57 -10.64 -22.07
N LEU A 256 -19.23 -11.32 -23.02
CA LEU A 256 -19.87 -10.73 -24.20
C LEU A 256 -21.39 -10.57 -24.02
N GLY A 257 -21.90 -10.66 -22.79
CA GLY A 257 -23.30 -10.39 -22.46
C GLY A 257 -23.69 -8.91 -22.71
N PRO A 258 -24.86 -8.62 -23.28
CA PRO A 258 -25.29 -7.25 -23.63
C PRO A 258 -25.54 -6.35 -22.40
N GLU A 259 -25.72 -6.92 -21.21
CA GLU A 259 -25.93 -6.20 -19.95
C GLU A 259 -24.65 -5.71 -19.27
N LEU A 260 -23.48 -6.10 -19.77
CA LEU A 260 -22.18 -5.77 -19.17
C LEU A 260 -21.64 -4.41 -19.63
N SER A 261 -20.58 -3.94 -18.96
CA SER A 261 -19.94 -2.66 -19.27
C SER A 261 -19.03 -2.75 -20.52
N PRO A 262 -18.77 -1.62 -21.22
CA PRO A 262 -17.83 -1.58 -22.34
C PRO A 262 -16.42 -2.10 -22.01
N THR A 263 -15.98 -1.96 -20.76
CA THR A 263 -14.66 -2.46 -20.33
C THR A 263 -14.64 -4.00 -20.31
N GLU A 264 -15.72 -4.62 -19.84
CA GLU A 264 -15.86 -6.08 -19.81
C GLU A 264 -15.94 -6.66 -21.22
N TRP A 265 -16.72 -6.03 -22.10
CA TRP A 265 -16.78 -6.41 -23.52
C TRP A 265 -15.40 -6.39 -24.17
N ARG A 266 -14.62 -5.32 -23.97
CA ARG A 266 -13.27 -5.20 -24.52
C ARG A 266 -12.33 -6.29 -24.00
N ARG A 267 -12.35 -6.60 -22.70
CA ARG A 267 -11.55 -7.69 -22.10
C ARG A 267 -11.93 -9.06 -22.68
N ALA A 268 -13.23 -9.32 -22.81
CA ALA A 268 -13.73 -10.57 -23.40
C ALA A 268 -13.36 -10.68 -24.88
N ALA A 269 -13.46 -9.58 -25.64
CA ALA A 269 -13.10 -9.52 -27.04
C ALA A 269 -11.60 -9.74 -27.29
N THR A 270 -10.72 -9.17 -26.46
CA THR A 270 -9.27 -9.46 -26.51
C THR A 270 -9.00 -10.94 -26.25
N SER A 271 -9.63 -11.53 -25.22
CA SER A 271 -9.50 -12.96 -24.95
C SER A 271 -10.02 -13.84 -26.09
N LEU A 272 -11.15 -13.48 -26.69
CA LEU A 272 -11.72 -14.18 -27.83
C LEU A 272 -10.75 -14.16 -29.03
N ALA A 273 -10.23 -12.98 -29.39
CA ALA A 273 -9.29 -12.84 -30.50
C ALA A 273 -7.99 -13.63 -30.26
N ALA A 274 -7.48 -13.68 -29.03
CA ALA A 274 -6.28 -14.45 -28.69
C ALA A 274 -6.45 -15.98 -28.89
N ARG A 275 -7.69 -16.51 -28.90
CA ARG A 275 -7.97 -17.94 -29.18
C ARG A 275 -7.67 -18.35 -30.61
N ILE A 276 -7.47 -17.39 -31.52
CA ILE A 276 -7.22 -17.66 -32.94
C ILE A 276 -6.00 -18.56 -33.14
N ALA A 277 -4.99 -18.50 -32.26
CA ALA A 277 -3.80 -19.35 -32.31
C ALA A 277 -4.09 -20.84 -31.99
N LEU A 278 -5.23 -21.15 -31.39
CA LEU A 278 -5.60 -22.51 -30.95
C LEU A 278 -6.73 -23.11 -31.79
N ASP A 279 -7.73 -22.29 -32.13
CA ASP A 279 -8.91 -22.69 -32.91
C ASP A 279 -9.24 -21.60 -33.94
N PRO A 280 -8.51 -21.54 -35.06
CA PRO A 280 -8.65 -20.47 -36.05
C PRO A 280 -10.07 -20.34 -36.60
N GLU A 281 -10.68 -21.46 -37.01
CA GLU A 281 -11.94 -21.45 -37.75
C GLU A 281 -13.14 -21.07 -36.88
N ALA A 282 -13.24 -21.62 -35.65
CA ALA A 282 -14.31 -21.23 -34.74
C ALA A 282 -14.13 -19.79 -34.25
N THR A 283 -12.89 -19.38 -33.98
CA THR A 283 -12.60 -18.02 -33.51
C THR A 283 -12.91 -16.98 -34.60
N LEU A 284 -12.52 -17.21 -35.86
CA LEU A 284 -12.86 -16.32 -36.98
C LEU A 284 -14.37 -16.12 -37.12
N ARG A 285 -15.15 -17.21 -37.06
CA ARG A 285 -16.61 -17.15 -37.12
C ARG A 285 -17.19 -16.35 -35.96
N ARG A 286 -16.70 -16.59 -34.74
CA ARG A 286 -17.21 -15.91 -33.53
C ARG A 286 -16.84 -14.43 -33.52
N CYS A 287 -15.59 -14.06 -33.83
CA CYS A 287 -15.16 -12.67 -33.96
C CYS A 287 -15.98 -11.92 -35.01
N ARG A 288 -16.20 -12.52 -36.19
CA ARG A 288 -17.06 -11.93 -37.24
C ARG A 288 -18.46 -11.64 -36.71
N ALA A 289 -19.08 -12.59 -36.01
CA ALA A 289 -20.41 -12.41 -35.43
C ALA A 289 -20.46 -11.26 -34.40
N VAL A 290 -19.42 -11.08 -33.60
CA VAL A 290 -19.32 -9.96 -32.64
C VAL A 290 -19.14 -8.63 -33.37
N CYS A 291 -18.26 -8.57 -34.38
CA CYS A 291 -18.04 -7.37 -35.19
C CYS A 291 -19.30 -6.92 -35.95
N GLU A 292 -20.12 -7.86 -36.40
CA GLU A 292 -21.39 -7.59 -37.11
C GLU A 292 -22.59 -7.42 -36.15
N GLY A 293 -22.39 -7.67 -34.85
CA GLY A 293 -23.42 -7.69 -33.83
C GLY A 293 -23.79 -6.33 -33.22
N GLU A 294 -24.56 -6.37 -32.12
CA GLU A 294 -24.95 -5.17 -31.37
C GLU A 294 -23.82 -4.60 -30.51
N LEU A 295 -22.94 -5.45 -29.97
CA LEU A 295 -21.82 -5.04 -29.11
C LEU A 295 -20.87 -4.09 -29.83
N ALA A 296 -20.41 -4.44 -31.03
CA ALA A 296 -19.50 -3.58 -31.81
C ALA A 296 -20.18 -2.28 -32.26
N ARG A 297 -21.51 -2.27 -32.44
CA ARG A 297 -22.28 -1.05 -32.71
C ARG A 297 -22.41 -0.16 -31.47
N ALA A 298 -22.51 -0.75 -30.27
CA ALA A 298 -22.59 -0.04 -29.01
C ALA A 298 -21.23 0.52 -28.55
N ASP A 299 -20.15 -0.25 -28.72
CA ASP A 299 -18.79 0.17 -28.40
C ASP A 299 -17.80 -0.32 -29.46
N ARG A 300 -17.33 0.60 -30.31
CA ARG A 300 -16.33 0.30 -31.34
C ARG A 300 -14.96 -0.08 -30.76
N GLY A 301 -14.71 0.25 -29.49
CA GLY A 301 -13.51 -0.18 -28.76
C GLY A 301 -13.39 -1.70 -28.64
N VAL A 302 -14.48 -2.46 -28.78
CA VAL A 302 -14.48 -3.93 -28.86
C VAL A 302 -13.61 -4.43 -30.02
N VAL A 303 -13.71 -3.80 -31.20
CA VAL A 303 -12.93 -4.19 -32.39
C VAL A 303 -11.44 -3.89 -32.18
N ALA A 304 -11.12 -2.70 -31.66
CA ALA A 304 -9.75 -2.33 -31.28
C ALA A 304 -9.15 -3.31 -30.24
N ALA A 305 -9.96 -3.74 -29.27
CA ALA A 305 -9.54 -4.72 -28.28
C ALA A 305 -9.25 -6.10 -28.89
N MET A 306 -9.96 -6.50 -29.94
CA MET A 306 -9.65 -7.73 -30.69
C MET A 306 -8.29 -7.62 -31.39
N VAL A 307 -7.95 -6.46 -31.98
CA VAL A 307 -6.63 -6.25 -32.62
C VAL A 307 -5.49 -6.50 -31.61
N HIS A 308 -5.61 -6.01 -30.38
CA HIS A 308 -4.63 -6.28 -29.32
C HIS A 308 -4.50 -7.78 -28.98
N GLY A 309 -5.58 -8.56 -29.09
CA GLY A 309 -5.56 -10.01 -28.84
C GLY A 309 -4.82 -10.81 -29.90
N ILE A 310 -4.71 -10.28 -31.13
CA ILE A 310 -4.07 -10.96 -32.26
C ILE A 310 -2.54 -10.96 -32.15
N SER A 311 -1.93 -10.03 -31.40
CA SER A 311 -0.47 -9.94 -31.24
C SER A 311 0.20 -11.30 -30.93
N CYS A 312 -0.46 -12.15 -30.13
CA CYS A 312 0.05 -13.49 -29.81
C CYS A 312 0.04 -14.46 -30.99
N ALA A 313 -1.06 -14.47 -31.75
CA ALA A 313 -1.23 -15.36 -32.87
C ALA A 313 -0.34 -14.98 -34.04
N ALA A 314 -0.06 -13.69 -34.23
CA ALA A 314 0.81 -13.21 -35.30
C ALA A 314 2.21 -13.87 -35.29
N ASP A 315 2.71 -14.31 -34.13
CA ASP A 315 3.99 -15.03 -33.98
C ASP A 315 3.90 -16.54 -34.25
N SER A 316 2.77 -17.16 -33.95
CA SER A 316 2.60 -18.63 -33.95
C SER A 316 1.85 -19.15 -35.17
N ASP A 317 0.85 -18.41 -35.62
CA ASP A 317 0.07 -18.66 -36.83
C ASP A 317 -0.26 -17.31 -37.52
N PRO A 318 0.71 -16.74 -38.28
CA PRO A 318 0.54 -15.45 -38.94
C PRO A 318 -0.63 -15.43 -39.92
N ALA A 319 -0.91 -16.53 -40.61
CA ALA A 319 -1.95 -16.59 -41.64
C ALA A 319 -3.35 -16.44 -41.04
N SER A 320 -3.64 -17.15 -39.95
CA SER A 320 -4.92 -17.00 -39.24
C SER A 320 -5.07 -15.63 -38.59
N ALA A 321 -3.96 -15.06 -38.11
CA ALA A 321 -3.92 -13.71 -37.58
C ALA A 321 -4.22 -12.64 -38.66
N GLU A 322 -3.70 -12.78 -39.88
CA GLU A 322 -4.01 -11.90 -41.02
C GLU A 322 -5.48 -12.01 -41.43
N ALA A 323 -5.99 -13.23 -41.56
CA ALA A 323 -7.40 -13.47 -41.89
C ALA A 323 -8.35 -12.81 -40.87
N LEU A 324 -8.00 -12.84 -39.58
CA LEU A 324 -8.79 -12.15 -38.56
C LEU A 324 -8.61 -10.63 -38.66
N LEU A 325 -7.40 -10.13 -38.89
CA LEU A 325 -7.15 -8.70 -39.03
C LEU A 325 -7.96 -8.09 -40.19
N GLU A 326 -8.06 -8.77 -41.33
CA GLU A 326 -8.92 -8.36 -42.45
C GLU A 326 -10.39 -8.17 -42.05
N VAL A 327 -10.92 -9.04 -41.18
CA VAL A 327 -12.28 -8.90 -40.63
C VAL A 327 -12.38 -7.66 -39.76
N LEU A 328 -11.39 -7.43 -38.88
CA LEU A 328 -11.40 -6.32 -37.92
C LEU A 328 -11.29 -4.96 -38.60
N VAL A 329 -10.52 -4.83 -39.68
CA VAL A 329 -10.33 -3.55 -40.39
C VAL A 329 -11.36 -3.31 -41.49
N ARG A 330 -12.40 -4.15 -41.62
CA ARG A 330 -13.43 -3.98 -42.66
C ARG A 330 -14.13 -2.62 -42.55
N GLU A 331 -14.40 -2.20 -41.32
CA GLU A 331 -14.92 -0.88 -40.97
C GLU A 331 -13.89 -0.19 -40.07
N VAL A 332 -13.19 0.82 -40.61
CA VAL A 332 -12.10 1.49 -39.89
C VAL A 332 -12.62 2.67 -39.08
N ASP A 333 -12.05 2.84 -37.88
CA ASP A 333 -12.19 4.00 -37.01
C ASP A 333 -10.87 4.31 -36.27
N TYR A 334 -10.84 5.40 -35.51
CA TYR A 334 -9.66 5.81 -34.75
C TYR A 334 -9.19 4.76 -33.72
N PRO A 335 -10.06 4.17 -32.86
CA PRO A 335 -9.61 3.12 -31.94
C PRO A 335 -8.95 1.92 -32.63
N THR A 336 -9.51 1.48 -33.76
CA THR A 336 -8.96 0.36 -34.54
C THR A 336 -7.64 0.74 -35.20
N ALA A 337 -7.53 1.97 -35.72
CA ALA A 337 -6.28 2.50 -36.29
C ALA A 337 -5.17 2.64 -35.24
N GLU A 338 -5.49 3.10 -34.02
CA GLU A 338 -4.55 3.12 -32.89
C GLU A 338 -4.09 1.71 -32.52
N ALA A 339 -5.02 0.76 -32.36
CA ALA A 339 -4.66 -0.62 -32.01
C ALA A 339 -3.80 -1.29 -33.10
N LEU A 340 -4.02 -0.97 -34.38
CA LEU A 340 -3.18 -1.44 -35.47
C LEU A 340 -1.76 -0.83 -35.43
N ALA A 341 -1.64 0.47 -35.12
CA ALA A 341 -0.33 1.11 -34.93
C ALA A 341 0.44 0.48 -33.76
N ASP A 342 -0.26 0.09 -32.70
CA ASP A 342 0.29 -0.61 -31.53
C ASP A 342 0.79 -2.00 -31.89
N LEU A 343 -0.02 -2.77 -32.63
CA LEU A 343 0.35 -4.09 -33.14
C LEU A 343 1.59 -4.01 -34.04
N ARG A 344 1.65 -3.00 -34.92
CA ARG A 344 2.80 -2.75 -35.80
C ARG A 344 4.08 -2.44 -35.03
N ARG A 345 3.97 -1.66 -33.95
CA ARG A 345 5.09 -1.37 -33.06
C ARG A 345 5.64 -2.62 -32.37
N GLU A 346 4.75 -3.54 -32.00
CA GLU A 346 5.15 -4.75 -31.29
C GLU A 346 5.78 -5.79 -32.21
N ARG A 347 5.89 -5.58 -33.53
CA ARG A 347 6.47 -6.54 -34.49
C ARG A 347 7.69 -6.00 -35.25
N VAL A 348 8.58 -6.90 -35.64
CA VAL A 348 9.67 -6.65 -36.59
C VAL A 348 9.17 -6.84 -38.03
N GLY A 349 9.57 -5.93 -38.92
CA GLY A 349 9.27 -6.01 -40.35
C GLY A 349 7.92 -5.39 -40.74
N SER A 350 7.72 -5.17 -42.05
CA SER A 350 6.57 -4.44 -42.60
C SER A 350 5.47 -5.32 -43.21
N ASP A 351 5.70 -6.63 -43.34
CA ASP A 351 4.88 -7.48 -44.21
C ASP A 351 3.55 -7.88 -43.56
N PHE A 352 3.57 -8.26 -42.28
CA PHE A 352 2.37 -8.69 -41.56
C PHE A 352 1.32 -7.57 -41.45
N GLY A 353 0.12 -7.82 -41.96
CA GLY A 353 -0.98 -6.87 -41.95
C GLY A 353 -0.78 -5.65 -42.86
N ALA A 354 0.01 -5.76 -43.94
CA ALA A 354 0.25 -4.67 -44.89
C ALA A 354 -1.05 -4.14 -45.51
N ASP A 355 -1.94 -5.04 -45.93
CA ASP A 355 -3.23 -4.68 -46.51
C ASP A 355 -4.14 -3.95 -45.51
N ALA A 356 -4.08 -4.36 -44.25
CA ALA A 356 -4.82 -3.71 -43.17
C ALA A 356 -4.31 -2.29 -42.92
N VAL A 357 -2.99 -2.09 -42.92
CA VAL A 357 -2.37 -0.76 -42.80
C VAL A 357 -2.77 0.13 -43.98
N GLU A 358 -2.69 -0.37 -45.21
CA GLU A 358 -3.01 0.41 -46.39
C GLU A 358 -4.48 0.86 -46.40
N ARG A 359 -5.39 -0.03 -46.00
CA ARG A 359 -6.81 0.29 -45.82
C ARG A 359 -7.01 1.40 -44.78
N VAL A 360 -6.36 1.31 -43.63
CA VAL A 360 -6.45 2.33 -42.57
C VAL A 360 -5.87 3.66 -43.05
N ARG A 361 -4.72 3.65 -43.75
CA ARG A 361 -4.12 4.86 -44.32
C ARG A 361 -5.02 5.53 -45.35
N THR A 362 -5.66 4.74 -46.22
CA THR A 362 -6.63 5.24 -47.21
C THR A 362 -7.83 5.91 -46.51
N TRP A 363 -8.34 5.29 -45.45
CA TRP A 363 -9.41 5.88 -44.63
C TRP A 363 -8.98 7.18 -43.96
N LEU A 364 -7.80 7.20 -43.32
CA LEU A 364 -7.25 8.40 -42.68
C LEU A 364 -7.04 9.56 -43.68
N ALA A 365 -6.63 9.24 -44.92
CA ALA A 365 -6.43 10.25 -45.98
C ALA A 365 -7.74 10.85 -46.51
N THR A 366 -8.87 10.14 -46.37
CA THR A 366 -10.19 10.57 -46.86
C THR A 366 -11.08 11.14 -45.76
N SER A 367 -10.69 11.02 -44.49
CA SER A 367 -11.42 11.58 -43.35
C SER A 367 -11.40 13.12 -43.36
N ALA A 368 -12.58 13.73 -43.25
CA ALA A 368 -12.76 15.18 -43.31
C ALA A 368 -12.16 15.94 -42.10
N ASP A 369 -11.96 15.23 -40.98
CA ASP A 369 -11.24 15.71 -39.80
C ASP A 369 -9.84 15.10 -39.78
N ALA A 370 -8.89 15.71 -40.50
CA ALA A 370 -7.47 15.47 -40.29
C ALA A 370 -7.03 16.15 -38.97
N ASP A 371 -7.60 15.70 -37.86
CA ASP A 371 -7.25 16.11 -36.52
C ASP A 371 -5.80 15.69 -36.19
N ALA A 372 -5.29 16.11 -35.03
CA ALA A 372 -3.91 15.83 -34.66
C ALA A 372 -3.63 14.32 -34.51
N LEU A 373 -4.64 13.53 -34.15
CA LEU A 373 -4.54 12.08 -34.01
C LEU A 373 -4.41 11.39 -35.37
N GLY A 374 -5.22 11.79 -36.37
CA GLY A 374 -5.13 11.23 -37.72
C GLY A 374 -3.76 11.43 -38.37
N VAL A 375 -3.15 12.60 -38.19
CA VAL A 375 -1.77 12.85 -38.67
C VAL A 375 -0.74 12.03 -37.91
N ALA A 376 -0.90 11.87 -36.60
CA ALA A 376 -0.02 11.00 -35.81
C ALA A 376 -0.06 9.56 -36.32
N LEU A 377 -1.26 9.03 -36.55
CA LEU A 377 -1.49 7.67 -37.02
C LEU A 377 -0.98 7.47 -38.45
N MET A 378 -1.21 8.43 -39.35
CA MET A 378 -0.65 8.38 -40.70
C MET A 378 0.88 8.27 -40.68
N ARG A 379 1.55 8.97 -39.76
CA ARG A 379 3.00 8.90 -39.59
C ARG A 379 3.46 7.60 -38.94
N GLU A 380 2.78 7.12 -37.90
CA GLU A 380 3.09 5.87 -37.19
C GLU A 380 2.89 4.62 -38.06
N LEU A 381 1.94 4.66 -38.99
CA LEU A 381 1.64 3.58 -39.92
C LEU A 381 2.44 3.65 -41.23
N ALA A 382 3.12 4.77 -41.50
CA ALA A 382 3.97 4.90 -42.68
C ALA A 382 5.20 3.96 -42.60
N PRO A 383 5.62 3.36 -43.73
CA PRO A 383 6.90 2.66 -43.86
C PRO A 383 8.06 3.49 -43.32
N SER A 384 9.06 2.82 -42.75
CA SER A 384 10.22 3.50 -42.15
C SER A 384 10.97 4.39 -43.14
N GLU A 385 10.95 4.05 -44.43
CA GLU A 385 11.58 4.82 -45.53
C GLU A 385 10.85 6.14 -45.86
N GLU A 386 9.55 6.21 -45.59
CA GLU A 386 8.73 7.41 -45.82
C GLU A 386 8.83 8.42 -44.65
N ARG A 387 9.48 8.05 -43.55
CA ARG A 387 9.58 8.91 -42.35
C ARG A 387 10.78 9.86 -42.48
N GLU A 388 10.51 11.15 -42.70
CA GLU A 388 11.53 12.21 -42.80
C GLU A 388 12.50 12.28 -41.60
N ARG A 389 12.03 11.94 -40.40
CA ARG A 389 12.83 11.91 -39.17
C ARG A 389 12.38 10.79 -38.24
N ARG A 390 13.35 10.03 -37.74
CA ARG A 390 13.15 9.03 -36.68
C ARG A 390 12.63 9.69 -35.40
N ILE A 391 11.62 9.07 -34.80
CA ILE A 391 11.04 9.47 -33.50
C ILE A 391 11.65 8.63 -32.37
N LEU A 392 11.38 9.01 -31.13
CA LEU A 392 11.79 8.27 -29.92
C LEU A 392 11.61 6.76 -30.05
N HIS A 393 10.44 6.33 -30.53
CA HIS A 393 10.13 4.93 -30.70
C HIS A 393 11.08 4.20 -31.68
N ASP A 394 11.46 4.83 -32.79
CA ASP A 394 12.37 4.22 -33.77
C ASP A 394 13.77 3.98 -33.18
N HIS A 395 14.22 4.88 -32.31
CA HIS A 395 15.49 4.74 -31.60
C HIS A 395 15.44 3.65 -30.51
N LEU A 396 14.33 3.54 -29.79
CA LEU A 396 14.12 2.44 -28.84
C LEU A 396 14.08 1.08 -29.54
N ALA A 397 13.43 0.99 -30.70
CA ALA A 397 13.40 -0.24 -31.49
C ALA A 397 14.81 -0.63 -31.99
N ALA A 398 15.61 0.35 -32.42
CA ALA A 398 17.01 0.11 -32.80
C ALA A 398 17.85 -0.36 -31.60
N ALA A 399 17.72 0.28 -30.44
CA ALA A 399 18.42 -0.14 -29.22
C ALA A 399 18.03 -1.55 -28.75
N LEU A 400 16.74 -1.90 -28.85
CA LEU A 400 16.25 -3.26 -28.56
C LEU A 400 16.84 -4.29 -29.52
N ALA A 401 17.00 -3.95 -30.80
CA ALA A 401 17.63 -4.84 -31.78
C ALA A 401 19.12 -5.07 -31.48
N GLU A 402 19.85 -4.03 -31.03
CA GLU A 402 21.24 -4.17 -30.56
C GLU A 402 21.33 -5.01 -29.28
N PHE A 403 20.43 -4.78 -28.31
CA PHE A 403 20.32 -5.60 -27.09
C PHE A 403 20.06 -7.07 -27.43
N ALA A 404 19.10 -7.35 -28.32
CA ALA A 404 18.77 -8.71 -28.75
C ALA A 404 19.99 -9.43 -29.32
N ALA A 405 20.78 -8.73 -30.13
CA ALA A 405 21.99 -9.27 -30.75
C ALA A 405 23.22 -9.30 -29.84
N GLY A 406 23.11 -8.89 -28.57
CA GLY A 406 24.25 -8.82 -27.65
C GLY A 406 25.31 -7.79 -28.03
N ARG A 407 24.93 -6.76 -28.81
CA ARG A 407 25.82 -5.67 -29.23
C ARG A 407 25.65 -4.46 -28.31
N ASP A 408 26.53 -3.46 -28.48
CA ASP A 408 26.47 -2.23 -27.71
C ASP A 408 25.28 -1.37 -28.15
N ALA A 409 24.23 -1.34 -27.31
CA ALA A 409 23.02 -0.55 -27.55
C ALA A 409 23.14 0.92 -27.08
N ARG A 410 24.30 1.33 -26.54
CA ARG A 410 24.52 2.69 -26.04
C ARG A 410 24.19 3.79 -27.07
N PRO A 411 24.65 3.75 -28.34
CA PRO A 411 24.42 4.84 -29.27
C PRO A 411 22.94 5.09 -29.56
N ASP A 412 22.14 4.02 -29.70
CA ASP A 412 20.70 4.14 -29.92
C ASP A 412 19.94 4.51 -28.66
N THR A 413 20.42 4.08 -27.49
CA THR A 413 19.88 4.49 -26.18
C THR A 413 20.05 5.99 -25.95
N GLU A 414 21.24 6.54 -26.23
CA GLU A 414 21.51 7.98 -26.12
C GLU A 414 20.69 8.79 -27.14
N ARG A 415 20.59 8.31 -28.38
CA ARG A 415 19.72 8.93 -29.40
C ARG A 415 18.24 8.90 -29.02
N ALA A 416 17.77 7.84 -28.36
CA ALA A 416 16.42 7.79 -27.82
C ALA A 416 16.21 8.86 -26.74
N LEU A 417 17.16 9.00 -25.80
CA LEU A 417 17.10 10.04 -24.78
C LEU A 417 17.11 11.46 -25.37
N GLU A 418 17.94 11.70 -26.39
CA GLU A 418 17.95 12.97 -27.14
C GLU A 418 16.63 13.24 -27.87
N ALA A 419 16.03 12.21 -28.47
CA ALA A 419 14.73 12.33 -29.13
C ALA A 419 13.62 12.67 -28.13
N ALA A 420 13.60 12.04 -26.96
CA ALA A 420 12.69 12.37 -25.86
C ALA A 420 12.89 13.83 -25.41
N HIS A 421 14.14 14.25 -25.20
CA HIS A 421 14.45 15.64 -24.84
C HIS A 421 13.95 16.63 -25.91
N GLY A 422 14.20 16.33 -27.18
CA GLY A 422 13.74 17.14 -28.30
C GLY A 422 12.21 17.20 -28.41
N ALA A 423 11.50 16.12 -28.07
CA ALA A 423 10.04 16.10 -28.00
C ALA A 423 9.53 17.01 -26.87
N LEU A 424 10.13 16.93 -25.67
CA LEU A 424 9.78 17.80 -24.55
C LEU A 424 10.03 19.27 -24.87
N VAL A 425 11.15 19.61 -25.51
CA VAL A 425 11.44 20.99 -25.94
C VAL A 425 10.39 21.49 -26.95
N ARG A 426 9.88 20.64 -27.85
CA ARG A 426 8.78 21.02 -28.75
C ARG A 426 7.48 21.26 -27.98
N LEU A 427 7.21 20.44 -26.96
CA LEU A 427 6.03 20.54 -26.11
C LEU A 427 6.04 21.83 -25.29
N GLU A 428 7.17 22.17 -24.67
CA GLU A 428 7.36 23.36 -23.83
C GLU A 428 7.28 24.69 -24.60
N ARG A 429 7.32 24.68 -25.94
CA ARG A 429 7.05 25.89 -26.74
C ARG A 429 5.61 26.38 -26.58
N ILE A 430 4.69 25.52 -26.15
CA ILE A 430 3.35 25.92 -25.72
C ILE A 430 3.41 26.30 -24.24
N THR A 431 3.09 27.57 -23.95
CA THR A 431 3.00 28.11 -22.59
C THR A 431 1.55 28.33 -22.18
N THR A 432 1.28 28.30 -20.87
CA THR A 432 -0.06 28.46 -20.31
C THR A 432 -0.66 29.84 -20.63
N GLY A 433 -1.84 29.88 -21.24
CA GLY A 433 -2.59 31.13 -21.47
C GLY A 433 -2.22 31.90 -22.74
N ASP A 434 -1.45 31.31 -23.65
CA ASP A 434 -0.96 31.95 -24.87
C ASP A 434 -1.93 31.79 -26.07
N ALA A 435 -1.86 32.70 -27.04
CA ALA A 435 -2.54 32.57 -28.35
C ALA A 435 -2.05 31.33 -29.12
N ALA A 436 -0.88 30.80 -28.76
CA ALA A 436 -0.30 29.54 -29.22
C ALA A 436 -1.20 28.30 -28.99
N GLU A 437 -1.94 28.23 -27.87
CA GLU A 437 -2.91 27.14 -27.68
C GLU A 437 -4.07 27.25 -28.67
N ARG A 438 -4.37 28.45 -29.20
CA ARG A 438 -5.41 28.68 -30.21
C ARG A 438 -4.90 28.38 -31.63
N ASP A 439 -3.58 28.44 -31.88
CA ASP A 439 -2.98 28.07 -33.16
C ASP A 439 -3.07 26.56 -33.42
N ALA A 440 -3.71 26.18 -34.53
CA ALA A 440 -3.96 24.78 -34.86
C ALA A 440 -2.67 24.00 -35.19
N SER A 441 -1.66 24.67 -35.74
CA SER A 441 -0.39 24.05 -36.14
C SER A 441 0.48 23.72 -34.91
N GLN A 442 0.63 24.68 -34.01
CA GLN A 442 1.38 24.50 -32.77
C GLN A 442 0.74 23.45 -31.86
N ARG A 443 -0.59 23.50 -31.69
CA ARG A 443 -1.32 22.49 -30.90
C ARG A 443 -1.15 21.08 -31.46
N ARG A 444 -1.15 20.93 -32.79
CA ARG A 444 -0.87 19.66 -33.47
C ARG A 444 0.56 19.19 -33.19
N ALA A 445 1.55 20.07 -33.28
CA ALA A 445 2.94 19.73 -32.97
C ALA A 445 3.13 19.29 -31.51
N ALA A 446 2.45 19.95 -30.56
CA ALA A 446 2.46 19.56 -29.15
C ALA A 446 1.74 18.24 -28.89
N PHE A 447 0.60 17.99 -29.55
CA PHE A 447 -0.08 16.69 -29.52
C PHE A 447 0.86 15.56 -29.96
N LEU A 448 1.56 15.76 -31.08
CA LEU A 448 2.52 14.77 -31.58
C LEU A 448 3.68 14.54 -30.61
N ALA A 449 4.23 15.62 -30.04
CA ALA A 449 5.32 15.52 -29.06
C ALA A 449 4.88 14.84 -27.75
N LEU A 450 3.69 15.16 -27.25
CA LEU A 450 3.13 14.54 -26.05
C LEU A 450 2.86 13.06 -26.28
N ARG A 451 2.26 12.69 -27.43
CA ARG A 451 2.05 11.29 -27.80
C ARG A 451 3.38 10.55 -27.93
N GLU A 452 4.39 11.15 -28.55
CA GLU A 452 5.73 10.56 -28.65
C GLU A 452 6.33 10.26 -27.26
N LEU A 453 6.26 11.23 -26.33
CA LEU A 453 6.71 11.07 -24.95
C LEU A 453 5.90 10.03 -24.19
N ASP A 454 4.57 10.13 -24.20
CA ASP A 454 3.69 9.21 -23.49
C ASP A 454 4.00 7.75 -23.87
N ARG A 455 4.09 7.48 -25.16
CA ARG A 455 4.28 6.14 -25.71
C ARG A 455 5.70 5.57 -25.54
N GLY A 456 6.72 6.42 -25.60
CA GLY A 456 8.12 5.98 -25.53
C GLY A 456 8.76 6.10 -24.14
N LEU A 457 8.18 6.92 -23.25
CA LEU A 457 8.73 7.22 -21.93
C LEU A 457 7.83 6.80 -20.77
N LEU A 458 6.50 6.96 -20.89
CA LEU A 458 5.58 6.74 -19.77
C LEU A 458 4.89 5.37 -19.81
N GLU A 459 4.49 4.90 -21.00
CA GLU A 459 3.82 3.61 -21.16
C GLU A 459 4.77 2.42 -20.88
N THR A 460 6.09 2.60 -21.04
CA THR A 460 7.11 1.54 -20.96
C THR A 460 8.33 1.95 -20.13
N SER A 461 8.99 0.96 -19.49
CA SER A 461 10.28 1.15 -18.83
C SER A 461 11.49 0.98 -19.76
N THR A 462 11.29 0.63 -21.04
CA THR A 462 12.35 0.28 -21.99
C THR A 462 13.53 1.27 -21.99
N LEU A 463 13.28 2.58 -22.04
CA LEU A 463 14.36 3.58 -22.02
C LEU A 463 15.14 3.54 -20.69
N ALA A 464 14.44 3.45 -19.57
CA ALA A 464 15.06 3.38 -18.24
C ALA A 464 15.88 2.09 -18.08
N ASP A 465 15.37 0.96 -18.56
CA ASP A 465 16.08 -0.32 -18.55
C ASP A 465 17.33 -0.28 -19.45
N LEU A 466 17.24 0.29 -20.65
CA LEU A 466 18.40 0.48 -21.54
C LEU A 466 19.47 1.41 -20.93
N LEU A 467 19.05 2.53 -20.33
CA LEU A 467 19.97 3.42 -19.61
C LEU A 467 20.62 2.72 -18.41
N LEU A 468 19.89 1.82 -17.74
CA LEU A 468 20.44 1.02 -16.66
C LEU A 468 21.56 0.08 -17.13
N LEU A 469 21.39 -0.52 -18.30
CA LEU A 469 22.36 -1.48 -18.85
C LEU A 469 23.55 -0.83 -19.59
N TYR A 470 23.32 0.23 -20.36
CA TYR A 470 24.29 0.73 -21.35
C TYR A 470 24.81 2.16 -21.11
N ALA A 471 24.04 3.02 -20.44
CA ALA A 471 24.34 4.45 -20.30
C ALA A 471 23.88 4.98 -18.93
N ALA A 472 24.43 4.41 -17.85
CA ALA A 472 24.06 4.73 -16.48
C ALA A 472 24.35 6.20 -16.11
N GLU A 473 25.40 6.76 -16.69
CA GLU A 473 25.80 8.17 -16.60
C GLU A 473 24.73 9.14 -17.11
N SER A 474 23.85 8.70 -17.99
CA SER A 474 22.79 9.51 -18.61
C SER A 474 21.45 9.45 -17.87
N ARG A 475 21.31 8.59 -16.84
CA ARG A 475 20.06 8.49 -16.05
C ARG A 475 19.61 9.80 -15.40
N PRO A 476 20.49 10.63 -14.82
CA PRO A 476 20.08 11.91 -14.24
C PRO A 476 19.45 12.87 -15.26
N MET A 477 19.77 12.72 -16.55
CA MET A 477 19.14 13.50 -17.62
C MET A 477 17.70 13.02 -17.88
N ALA A 478 17.45 11.70 -17.84
CA ALA A 478 16.11 11.14 -17.99
C ALA A 478 15.21 11.50 -16.81
N GLU A 479 15.74 11.46 -15.58
CA GLU A 479 15.06 11.90 -14.36
C GLU A 479 14.61 13.37 -14.46
N ARG A 480 15.51 14.28 -14.87
CA ARG A 480 15.18 15.70 -15.12
C ARG A 480 14.14 15.90 -16.23
N LEU A 481 14.11 15.02 -17.22
CA LEU A 481 13.13 15.07 -18.31
C LEU A 481 11.73 14.76 -17.77
N ILE A 482 11.59 13.70 -16.96
CA ILE A 482 10.32 13.34 -16.30
C ILE A 482 9.83 14.48 -15.42
N GLU A 483 10.72 15.07 -14.62
CA GLU A 483 10.41 16.20 -13.73
C GLU A 483 9.91 17.44 -14.51
N ARG A 484 10.58 17.79 -15.62
CA ARG A 484 10.14 18.90 -16.49
C ARG A 484 8.80 18.60 -17.16
N LEU A 485 8.58 17.37 -17.62
CA LEU A 485 7.29 16.95 -18.18
C LEU A 485 6.17 17.04 -17.13
N ALA A 486 6.44 16.61 -15.89
CA ALA A 486 5.52 16.74 -14.77
C ALA A 486 5.15 18.19 -14.51
N ARG A 487 6.14 19.07 -14.40
CA ARG A 487 5.93 20.51 -14.21
C ARG A 487 5.09 21.10 -15.34
N TRP A 488 5.37 20.74 -16.59
CA TRP A 488 4.62 21.23 -17.74
C TRP A 488 3.17 20.74 -17.71
N LEU A 489 2.92 19.44 -17.49
CA LEU A 489 1.56 18.89 -17.42
C LEU A 489 0.75 19.54 -16.30
N LEU A 490 1.31 19.62 -15.09
CA LEU A 490 0.63 20.21 -13.93
C LEU A 490 0.32 21.69 -14.11
N ALA A 491 1.23 22.47 -14.71
CA ALA A 491 0.98 23.88 -15.04
C ALA A 491 -0.23 24.05 -15.97
N HIS A 492 -0.43 23.12 -16.91
CA HIS A 492 -1.55 23.15 -17.85
C HIS A 492 -2.86 22.57 -17.30
N GLU A 493 -2.84 21.98 -16.10
CA GLU A 493 -4.02 21.48 -15.39
C GLU A 493 -4.34 22.29 -14.11
N THR A 494 -3.64 23.39 -13.81
CA THR A 494 -3.85 24.11 -12.53
C THR A 494 -5.19 24.88 -12.47
N ARG A 495 -5.78 25.25 -13.61
CA ARG A 495 -7.02 26.05 -13.65
C ARG A 495 -8.24 25.14 -13.78
N PRO A 496 -9.23 25.24 -12.86
CA PRO A 496 -10.49 24.53 -13.02
C PRO A 496 -11.24 24.94 -14.29
N LEU A 497 -11.99 24.01 -14.87
CA LEU A 497 -12.83 24.24 -16.04
C LEU A 497 -14.01 25.15 -15.69
N SER A 498 -14.12 26.29 -16.38
CA SER A 498 -15.27 27.19 -16.30
C SER A 498 -16.32 26.90 -17.37
N THR A 499 -17.53 27.44 -17.21
CA THR A 499 -18.62 27.31 -18.20
C THR A 499 -18.22 27.83 -19.59
N GLU A 500 -17.44 28.92 -19.66
CA GLU A 500 -16.92 29.49 -20.91
C GLU A 500 -15.91 28.56 -21.61
N ALA A 501 -15.23 27.69 -20.85
CA ALA A 501 -14.24 26.76 -21.37
C ALA A 501 -14.84 25.46 -21.94
N LEU A 502 -16.14 25.18 -21.72
CA LEU A 502 -16.79 23.94 -22.18
C LEU A 502 -16.80 23.82 -23.71
N GLU A 503 -17.03 24.91 -24.44
CA GLU A 503 -16.95 24.90 -25.90
C GLU A 503 -15.53 24.59 -26.40
N ASP A 504 -14.49 25.11 -25.74
CA ASP A 504 -13.08 24.80 -26.06
C ASP A 504 -12.75 23.33 -25.79
N VAL A 505 -13.22 22.80 -24.66
CA VAL A 505 -13.07 21.38 -24.31
C VAL A 505 -13.73 20.48 -25.35
N GLN A 506 -14.94 20.81 -25.81
CA GLN A 506 -15.61 20.02 -26.85
C GLN A 506 -14.90 20.12 -28.19
N ARG A 507 -14.41 21.31 -28.57
CA ARG A 507 -13.65 21.51 -29.82
C ARG A 507 -12.30 20.77 -29.84
N HIS A 508 -11.70 20.56 -28.66
CA HIS A 508 -10.35 20.01 -28.54
C HIS A 508 -10.25 18.85 -27.55
N PHE A 509 -11.31 18.04 -27.51
CA PHE A 509 -11.48 16.95 -26.56
C PHE A 509 -10.31 15.95 -26.62
N THR A 510 -9.90 15.54 -27.82
CA THR A 510 -8.78 14.60 -28.03
C THR A 510 -7.48 15.09 -27.37
N TRP A 511 -7.12 16.36 -27.56
CA TRP A 511 -5.91 16.94 -26.96
C TRP A 511 -5.97 16.93 -25.43
N ARG A 512 -7.09 17.39 -24.85
CA ARG A 512 -7.27 17.44 -23.38
C ARG A 512 -7.30 16.04 -22.77
N MET A 513 -7.95 15.08 -23.43
CA MET A 513 -8.04 13.70 -23.00
C MET A 513 -6.65 13.02 -22.99
N HIS A 514 -5.86 13.18 -24.06
CA HIS A 514 -4.50 12.64 -24.10
C HIS A 514 -3.56 13.31 -23.09
N ARG A 515 -3.77 14.59 -22.75
CA ARG A 515 -3.03 15.27 -21.69
C ARG A 515 -3.31 14.70 -20.30
N LEU A 516 -4.58 14.45 -19.97
CA LEU A 516 -4.96 13.76 -18.73
C LEU A 516 -4.46 12.32 -18.68
N ARG A 517 -4.47 11.60 -19.82
CA ARG A 517 -3.89 10.25 -19.92
C ARG A 517 -2.39 10.24 -19.69
N ALA A 518 -1.65 11.16 -20.30
CA ALA A 518 -0.21 11.29 -20.06
C ALA A 518 0.08 11.64 -18.59
N LEU A 519 -0.72 12.53 -17.98
CA LEU A 519 -0.63 12.81 -16.55
C LEU A 519 -0.95 11.57 -15.71
N LEU A 520 -1.93 10.75 -16.09
CA LEU A 520 -2.25 9.47 -15.44
C LEU A 520 -1.07 8.53 -15.45
N HIS A 521 -0.47 8.29 -16.62
CA HIS A 521 0.69 7.41 -16.73
C HIS A 521 1.89 7.96 -15.95
N LEU A 522 2.10 9.28 -15.98
CA LEU A 522 3.15 9.94 -15.22
C LEU A 522 2.91 9.83 -13.70
N VAL A 523 1.66 10.01 -13.22
CA VAL A 523 1.38 9.88 -11.79
C VAL A 523 1.52 8.44 -11.27
N ASP A 524 1.41 7.46 -12.15
CA ASP A 524 1.50 6.03 -11.81
C ASP A 524 2.79 5.35 -12.28
N ILE A 525 3.79 6.11 -12.77
CA ILE A 525 5.08 5.54 -13.19
C ILE A 525 5.96 5.17 -11.98
N ASP A 526 6.77 4.14 -12.11
CA ASP A 526 7.82 3.79 -11.13
C ASP A 526 9.06 4.63 -11.43
N VAL A 527 9.53 5.44 -10.47
CA VAL A 527 10.76 6.20 -10.65
C VAL A 527 11.80 5.78 -9.62
N GLN A 528 12.83 5.07 -10.09
CA GLN A 528 13.96 4.65 -9.28
C GLN A 528 14.97 5.80 -9.14
N TYR A 529 14.66 6.78 -8.29
CA TYR A 529 15.60 7.85 -7.97
C TYR A 529 16.72 7.36 -7.06
N GLY A 530 17.93 7.90 -7.24
CA GLY A 530 18.99 7.81 -6.23
C GLY A 530 18.62 8.58 -4.95
N ASP A 531 19.23 8.23 -3.82
CA ASP A 531 18.91 8.78 -2.47
C ASP A 531 18.89 10.32 -2.36
N GLY A 532 19.47 11.05 -3.31
CA GLY A 532 19.57 12.53 -3.29
C GLY A 532 18.47 13.32 -4.00
N GLN A 533 17.49 12.70 -4.66
CA GLN A 533 16.42 13.39 -5.43
C GLN A 533 14.99 13.09 -4.94
N ARG A 534 14.86 12.43 -3.79
CA ARG A 534 13.55 12.08 -3.21
C ARG A 534 12.69 13.30 -2.89
N GLU A 535 13.29 14.41 -2.45
CA GLU A 535 12.55 15.64 -2.09
C GLU A 535 11.82 16.26 -3.29
N ASP A 536 12.45 16.36 -4.46
CA ASP A 536 11.83 16.90 -5.67
C ASP A 536 10.68 16.02 -6.16
N LEU A 537 10.82 14.68 -6.05
CA LEU A 537 9.74 13.72 -6.34
C LEU A 537 8.53 13.94 -5.43
N TYR A 538 8.79 14.07 -4.12
CA TYR A 538 7.73 14.28 -3.14
C TYR A 538 6.90 15.53 -3.45
N GLU A 539 7.57 16.62 -3.83
CA GLU A 539 6.90 17.88 -4.10
C GLU A 539 5.91 17.77 -5.28
N TRP A 540 6.33 17.18 -6.41
CA TRP A 540 5.46 17.17 -7.59
C TRP A 540 4.33 16.13 -7.51
N ARG A 541 4.52 14.99 -6.85
CA ARG A 541 3.48 13.97 -6.62
C ARG A 541 2.35 14.53 -5.76
N LEU A 542 2.70 15.18 -4.64
CA LEU A 542 1.73 15.87 -3.79
C LEU A 542 1.05 17.01 -4.54
N ARG A 543 1.80 17.79 -5.31
CA ARG A 543 1.25 18.84 -6.18
C ARG A 543 0.27 18.29 -7.22
N ALA A 544 0.51 17.10 -7.77
CA ALA A 544 -0.42 16.46 -8.70
C ALA A 544 -1.75 16.14 -8.02
N VAL A 545 -1.73 15.51 -6.84
CA VAL A 545 -2.95 15.25 -6.05
C VAL A 545 -3.68 16.56 -5.75
N ASN A 546 -2.95 17.61 -5.35
CA ASN A 546 -3.52 18.91 -5.06
C ASN A 546 -4.24 19.55 -6.27
N VAL A 547 -3.58 19.58 -7.43
CA VAL A 547 -4.15 20.12 -8.68
C VAL A 547 -5.39 19.32 -9.10
N LEU A 548 -5.32 17.99 -9.01
CA LEU A 548 -6.42 17.10 -9.40
C LEU A 548 -7.62 17.22 -8.45
N LEU A 549 -7.39 17.35 -7.14
CA LEU A 549 -8.45 17.61 -6.16
C LEU A 549 -9.10 18.98 -6.38
N ALA A 550 -8.30 20.03 -6.60
CA ALA A 550 -8.82 21.37 -6.88
C ALA A 550 -9.71 21.40 -8.13
N ARG A 551 -9.33 20.64 -9.17
CA ARG A 551 -10.16 20.44 -10.35
C ARG A 551 -11.38 19.58 -10.10
N ALA A 552 -11.25 18.50 -9.32
CA ALA A 552 -12.39 17.67 -8.94
C ALA A 552 -13.44 18.50 -8.18
N LEU A 553 -13.02 19.45 -7.35
CA LEU A 553 -13.92 20.36 -6.65
C LEU A 553 -14.49 21.47 -7.56
N GLY A 554 -13.66 22.06 -8.43
CA GLY A 554 -13.99 23.29 -9.16
C GLY A 554 -14.47 23.13 -10.62
N ASP A 555 -14.16 22.01 -11.28
CA ASP A 555 -14.53 21.79 -12.69
C ASP A 555 -16.06 21.67 -12.81
N VAL A 556 -16.64 22.42 -13.76
CA VAL A 556 -18.02 22.17 -14.21
C VAL A 556 -18.16 20.75 -14.82
N PRO A 557 -19.35 20.14 -14.79
CA PRO A 557 -19.58 18.84 -15.41
C PRO A 557 -19.08 18.82 -16.87
N SER A 558 -18.20 17.87 -17.19
CA SER A 558 -17.58 17.79 -18.51
C SER A 558 -17.30 16.35 -18.93
N PRO A 559 -17.14 16.06 -20.23
CA PRO A 559 -16.76 14.73 -20.72
C PRO A 559 -15.40 14.23 -20.18
N LEU A 560 -14.55 15.12 -19.65
CA LEU A 560 -13.24 14.78 -19.09
C LEU A 560 -13.33 14.31 -17.62
N ARG A 561 -14.48 14.45 -16.97
CA ARG A 561 -14.66 14.19 -15.52
C ARG A 561 -14.21 12.78 -15.11
N ARG A 562 -14.56 11.77 -15.93
CA ARG A 562 -14.16 10.38 -15.68
C ARG A 562 -12.65 10.21 -15.73
N ALA A 563 -11.99 10.82 -16.70
CA ALA A 563 -10.54 10.77 -16.85
C ALA A 563 -9.83 11.48 -15.68
N LEU A 564 -10.34 12.65 -15.28
CA LEU A 564 -9.84 13.40 -14.13
C LEU A 564 -9.89 12.55 -12.83
N CYS A 565 -11.04 11.91 -12.55
CA CYS A 565 -11.20 11.09 -11.35
C CYS A 565 -10.30 9.84 -11.40
N ALA A 566 -10.11 9.23 -12.57
CA ALA A 566 -9.17 8.13 -12.75
C ALA A 566 -7.72 8.56 -12.52
N THR A 567 -7.31 9.70 -13.07
CA THR A 567 -5.97 10.29 -12.83
C THR A 567 -5.78 10.61 -11.36
N LEU A 568 -6.79 11.17 -10.68
CA LEU A 568 -6.77 11.43 -9.24
C LEU A 568 -6.60 10.14 -8.43
N ALA A 569 -7.37 9.10 -8.74
CA ALA A 569 -7.25 7.80 -8.07
C ALA A 569 -5.81 7.25 -8.16
N ARG A 570 -5.19 7.32 -9.34
CA ARG A 570 -3.80 6.86 -9.54
C ARG A 570 -2.77 7.72 -8.82
N ALA A 571 -2.98 9.03 -8.78
CA ALA A 571 -2.11 9.92 -8.01
C ALA A 571 -2.21 9.63 -6.49
N CYS A 572 -3.42 9.38 -6.00
CA CYS A 572 -3.66 8.95 -4.62
C CYS A 572 -3.03 7.59 -4.29
N ASP A 573 -3.17 6.60 -5.17
CA ASP A 573 -2.51 5.30 -5.02
C ASP A 573 -0.98 5.46 -4.95
N ALA A 574 -0.40 6.32 -5.79
CA ALA A 574 1.03 6.55 -5.83
C ALA A 574 1.56 7.16 -4.53
N VAL A 575 0.92 8.22 -4.00
CA VAL A 575 1.38 8.88 -2.76
C VAL A 575 1.25 7.97 -1.53
N VAL A 576 0.30 7.02 -1.52
CA VAL A 576 0.21 6.03 -0.42
C VAL A 576 1.23 4.91 -0.60
N ARG A 577 1.41 4.41 -1.83
CA ARG A 577 2.39 3.36 -2.15
C ARG A 577 3.83 3.79 -1.87
N GLU A 578 4.12 5.07 -2.07
CA GLU A 578 5.43 5.69 -1.79
C GLU A 578 5.55 6.21 -0.35
N GLU A 579 4.57 5.92 0.53
CA GLU A 579 4.56 6.29 1.95
C GLU A 579 4.61 7.81 2.21
N LEU A 580 4.14 8.64 1.25
CA LEU A 580 4.10 10.10 1.37
C LEU A 580 2.88 10.58 2.17
N CYS A 581 1.81 9.81 2.09
CA CYS A 581 0.54 10.05 2.76
C CYS A 581 -0.03 8.71 3.23
N GLU A 582 -0.86 8.76 4.26
CA GLU A 582 -1.60 7.56 4.67
C GLU A 582 -2.94 7.49 3.94
N LEU A 583 -3.54 6.28 3.90
CA LEU A 583 -4.87 6.06 3.34
C LEU A 583 -5.91 7.00 3.98
N SER A 584 -5.78 7.30 5.27
CA SER A 584 -6.66 8.23 5.98
C SER A 584 -6.59 9.65 5.42
N ASP A 585 -5.42 10.13 5.01
CA ASP A 585 -5.25 11.49 4.48
C ASP A 585 -5.96 11.63 3.13
N VAL A 586 -5.73 10.65 2.26
CA VAL A 586 -6.37 10.57 0.95
C VAL A 586 -7.89 10.45 1.10
N PHE A 587 -8.37 9.56 1.98
CA PHE A 587 -9.80 9.36 2.22
C PHE A 587 -10.48 10.65 2.68
N VAL A 588 -9.88 11.35 3.64
CA VAL A 588 -10.41 12.62 4.14
C VAL A 588 -10.44 13.68 3.03
N ALA A 589 -9.34 13.86 2.29
CA ALA A 589 -9.28 14.87 1.23
C ALA A 589 -10.24 14.61 0.06
N VAL A 590 -10.36 13.34 -0.36
CA VAL A 590 -11.30 12.91 -1.40
C VAL A 590 -12.74 13.15 -0.97
N THR A 591 -13.13 12.71 0.23
CA THR A 591 -14.51 12.88 0.72
C THR A 591 -14.87 14.32 1.07
N LEU A 592 -13.90 15.22 1.23
CA LEU A 592 -14.12 16.66 1.34
C LEU A 592 -14.27 17.35 -0.03
N SER A 593 -13.61 16.83 -1.06
CA SER A 593 -13.54 17.48 -2.39
C SER A 593 -14.58 16.96 -3.37
N LEU A 594 -15.02 15.71 -3.21
CA LEU A 594 -15.94 15.02 -4.11
C LEU A 594 -17.27 14.73 -3.41
N ASN A 595 -18.34 15.30 -3.97
CA ASN A 595 -19.70 15.18 -3.44
C ASN A 595 -20.63 14.39 -4.37
N SER A 596 -20.12 13.91 -5.50
CA SER A 596 -20.88 13.16 -6.51
C SER A 596 -20.65 11.67 -6.32
N GLU A 597 -21.73 10.91 -6.16
CA GLU A 597 -21.75 9.45 -6.11
C GLU A 597 -21.02 8.83 -7.31
N THR A 598 -21.29 9.37 -8.50
CA THR A 598 -20.67 8.90 -9.75
C THR A 598 -19.15 9.12 -9.75
N ASP A 599 -18.67 10.28 -9.28
CA ASP A 599 -17.24 10.59 -9.27
C ASP A 599 -16.49 9.72 -8.25
N LEU A 600 -17.07 9.54 -7.06
CA LEU A 600 -16.53 8.67 -6.01
C LEU A 600 -16.48 7.21 -6.49
N THR A 601 -17.51 6.75 -7.18
CA THR A 601 -17.54 5.41 -7.78
C THR A 601 -16.46 5.26 -8.84
N VAL A 602 -16.31 6.21 -9.77
CA VAL A 602 -15.24 6.17 -10.79
C VAL A 602 -13.86 6.17 -10.14
N LEU A 603 -13.66 6.95 -9.09
CA LEU A 603 -12.41 7.03 -8.35
C LEU A 603 -12.09 5.69 -7.65
N ALA A 604 -13.08 5.09 -6.98
CA ALA A 604 -12.96 3.77 -6.35
C ALA A 604 -12.70 2.65 -7.38
N GLU A 605 -13.32 2.74 -8.56
CA GLU A 605 -13.10 1.82 -9.67
C GLU A 605 -11.69 1.90 -10.28
N ALA A 606 -11.07 3.08 -10.23
CA ALA A 606 -9.76 3.33 -10.82
C ALA A 606 -8.60 3.06 -9.85
N SER A 607 -8.85 3.03 -8.53
CA SER A 607 -7.84 2.71 -7.52
C SER A 607 -7.48 1.23 -7.50
N MET A 608 -6.19 0.93 -7.31
CA MET A 608 -5.65 -0.42 -7.08
C MET A 608 -5.64 -0.83 -5.61
N MET A 609 -5.95 0.08 -4.69
CA MET A 609 -5.91 -0.16 -3.25
C MET A 609 -7.24 -0.76 -2.76
N PRO A 610 -7.29 -2.05 -2.38
CA PRO A 610 -8.56 -2.70 -2.04
C PRO A 610 -9.24 -2.11 -0.79
N SER A 611 -8.44 -1.67 0.19
CA SER A 611 -8.92 -1.00 1.40
C SER A 611 -9.56 0.35 1.11
N PHE A 612 -8.95 1.13 0.21
CA PHE A 612 -9.47 2.43 -0.19
C PHE A 612 -10.77 2.28 -0.99
N LYS A 613 -10.80 1.34 -1.95
CA LYS A 613 -12.00 1.00 -2.72
C LYS A 613 -13.17 0.62 -1.80
N ARG A 614 -12.95 -0.26 -0.80
CA ARG A 614 -13.98 -0.63 0.18
C ARG A 614 -14.49 0.57 0.99
N ALA A 615 -13.58 1.43 1.45
CA ALA A 615 -13.94 2.61 2.23
C ALA A 615 -14.78 3.61 1.42
N ILE A 616 -14.42 3.86 0.15
CA ILE A 616 -15.19 4.76 -0.71
C ILE A 616 -16.54 4.17 -1.10
N HIS A 617 -16.64 2.87 -1.39
CA HIS A 617 -17.95 2.24 -1.63
C HIS A 617 -18.87 2.34 -0.43
N ALA A 618 -18.38 2.04 0.78
CA ALA A 618 -19.19 2.22 1.99
C ALA A 618 -19.61 3.68 2.21
N TYR A 619 -18.78 4.65 1.82
CA TYR A 619 -19.12 6.08 1.88
C TYR A 619 -20.21 6.45 0.87
N VAL A 620 -20.12 5.93 -0.36
CA VAL A 620 -21.14 6.10 -1.40
C VAL A 620 -22.47 5.49 -0.96
N ASP A 621 -22.47 4.24 -0.49
CA ASP A 621 -23.67 3.57 0.03
C ASP A 621 -24.34 4.38 1.16
N ALA A 622 -23.53 5.08 1.97
CA ALA A 622 -24.02 5.94 3.04
C ALA A 622 -24.59 7.28 2.55
N LEU A 623 -24.10 7.82 1.43
CA LEU A 623 -24.72 8.99 0.79
C LEU A 623 -26.09 8.65 0.22
N ASP A 624 -26.22 7.51 -0.47
CA ASP A 624 -27.50 7.03 -1.02
C ASP A 624 -28.55 6.87 0.07
N GLU A 625 -28.16 6.34 1.23
CA GLU A 625 -29.06 6.16 2.36
C GLU A 625 -29.54 7.50 2.94
N ILE A 626 -28.72 8.55 2.89
CA ILE A 626 -29.12 9.91 3.28
C ILE A 626 -30.10 10.49 2.27
N GLU A 627 -29.88 10.28 0.97
CA GLU A 627 -30.80 10.76 -0.07
C GLU A 627 -32.18 10.11 0.06
N ARG A 628 -32.23 8.78 0.24
CA ARG A 628 -33.49 8.06 0.52
C ARG A 628 -34.19 8.59 1.77
N ALA A 629 -33.46 8.79 2.86
CA ALA A 629 -34.04 9.34 4.09
C ALA A 629 -34.63 10.75 3.90
N ARG A 630 -34.02 11.58 3.04
CA ARG A 630 -34.55 12.92 2.71
C ARG A 630 -35.81 12.84 1.85
N GLU A 631 -35.86 11.93 0.88
CA GLU A 631 -37.04 11.69 0.04
C GLU A 631 -38.23 11.20 0.87
N ASP A 632 -38.00 10.25 1.79
CA ASP A 632 -39.03 9.72 2.69
C ASP A 632 -39.65 10.82 3.57
N VAL A 633 -38.82 11.73 4.10
CA VAL A 633 -39.28 12.89 4.89
C VAL A 633 -40.08 13.88 4.04
N ALA A 634 -39.74 14.05 2.76
CA ALA A 634 -40.44 14.95 1.85
C ALA A 634 -41.81 14.40 1.41
N GLU A 635 -41.91 13.09 1.14
CA GLU A 635 -43.15 12.44 0.69
C GLU A 635 -44.14 12.18 1.82
N HIS A 636 -43.65 11.86 3.02
CA HIS A 636 -44.48 11.51 4.15
C HIS A 636 -44.31 12.52 5.30
N ALA A 637 -44.98 13.68 5.17
CA ALA A 637 -45.07 14.69 6.22
C ALA A 637 -45.69 14.10 7.53
N GLY A 638 -44.87 13.40 8.33
CA GLY A 638 -45.27 12.70 9.54
C GLY A 638 -44.90 11.20 9.64
N ALA A 639 -44.27 10.57 8.62
CA ALA A 639 -43.81 9.19 8.78
C ALA A 639 -42.43 9.10 9.43
N ALA A 640 -42.30 8.14 10.34
CA ALA A 640 -41.15 7.89 11.20
C ALA A 640 -39.99 7.17 10.47
N GLY A 641 -39.49 7.75 9.38
CA GLY A 641 -38.15 7.43 8.87
C GLY A 641 -37.11 8.03 9.82
N GLY A 642 -36.79 7.35 10.92
CA GLY A 642 -35.80 7.83 11.88
C GLY A 642 -34.38 7.82 11.28
N PRO A 643 -33.42 8.56 11.86
CA PRO A 643 -32.02 8.63 11.36
C PRO A 643 -31.24 7.29 11.47
N GLY A 644 -31.90 6.20 11.87
CA GLY A 644 -31.29 4.90 12.15
C GLY A 644 -30.59 4.27 10.94
N GLY A 645 -31.16 4.38 9.73
CA GLY A 645 -30.54 3.90 8.48
C GLY A 645 -29.23 4.63 8.20
N CYS A 646 -29.25 5.97 8.22
CA CYS A 646 -28.06 6.79 8.01
C CYS A 646 -26.98 6.59 9.09
N LEU A 647 -27.37 6.40 10.35
CA LEU A 647 -26.43 6.09 11.44
C LEU A 647 -25.78 4.71 11.27
N ALA A 648 -26.55 3.69 10.84
CA ALA A 648 -26.01 2.38 10.53
C ALA A 648 -25.03 2.43 9.34
N ALA A 649 -25.35 3.22 8.31
CA ALA A 649 -24.47 3.45 7.17
C ALA A 649 -23.16 4.16 7.58
N LEU A 650 -23.23 5.16 8.47
CA LEU A 650 -22.03 5.81 9.03
C LEU A 650 -21.15 4.80 9.82
N HIS A 651 -21.75 3.88 10.56
CA HIS A 651 -21.02 2.77 11.21
C HIS A 651 -20.38 1.80 10.20
N ALA A 652 -21.03 1.55 9.07
CA ALA A 652 -20.47 0.72 7.99
C ALA A 652 -19.21 1.36 7.38
N VAL A 653 -19.19 2.68 7.20
CA VAL A 653 -17.99 3.43 6.77
C VAL A 653 -16.82 3.21 7.73
N VAL A 654 -17.07 3.30 9.05
CA VAL A 654 -16.06 3.03 10.09
C VAL A 654 -15.50 1.61 9.99
N ALA A 655 -16.37 0.62 9.71
CA ALA A 655 -15.97 -0.78 9.58
C ALA A 655 -15.21 -1.07 8.28
N ALA A 656 -15.45 -0.29 7.22
CA ALA A 656 -14.79 -0.45 5.92
C ALA A 656 -13.35 0.06 5.92
N LEU A 657 -13.01 1.02 6.80
CA LEU A 657 -11.63 1.48 7.03
C LEU A 657 -10.78 0.36 7.64
N PRO A 658 -9.53 0.15 7.17
CA PRO A 658 -8.71 -0.97 7.62
C PRO A 658 -8.28 -0.79 9.09
N ALA A 659 -8.65 -1.74 9.94
CA ALA A 659 -8.25 -1.74 11.35
C ALA A 659 -6.76 -2.05 11.52
N ALA A 660 -6.12 -1.41 12.50
CA ALA A 660 -4.71 -1.62 12.85
C ALA A 660 -3.71 -1.46 11.68
N ALA A 661 -4.07 -0.70 10.64
CA ALA A 661 -3.18 -0.42 9.52
C ALA A 661 -2.10 0.60 9.88
N SER A 662 -2.46 1.63 10.65
CA SER A 662 -1.56 2.68 11.14
C SER A 662 -2.20 3.47 12.30
N PRO A 663 -1.42 4.20 13.11
CA PRO A 663 -1.97 5.07 14.16
C PRO A 663 -2.94 6.13 13.64
N ARG A 664 -2.69 6.71 12.46
CA ARG A 664 -3.53 7.77 11.89
C ARG A 664 -4.84 7.25 11.32
N VAL A 665 -4.81 6.08 10.67
CA VAL A 665 -6.03 5.37 10.26
C VAL A 665 -6.87 4.99 11.48
N GLU A 666 -6.22 4.55 12.56
CA GLU A 666 -6.91 4.23 13.81
C GLU A 666 -7.49 5.48 14.49
N ALA A 667 -6.77 6.61 14.46
CA ALA A 667 -7.28 7.89 14.95
C ALA A 667 -8.52 8.35 14.16
N LEU A 668 -8.51 8.24 12.83
CA LEU A 668 -9.67 8.53 11.97
C LEU A 668 -10.84 7.60 12.29
N ARG A 669 -10.59 6.30 12.37
CA ARG A 669 -11.61 5.28 12.68
C ARG A 669 -12.22 5.53 14.06
N GLY A 670 -11.39 5.84 15.06
CA GLY A 670 -11.82 6.16 16.42
C GLY A 670 -12.64 7.43 16.51
N ALA A 671 -12.21 8.50 15.82
CA ALA A 671 -12.93 9.76 15.77
C ALA A 671 -14.30 9.63 15.07
N LEU A 672 -14.35 8.98 13.90
CA LEU A 672 -15.61 8.69 13.21
C LEU A 672 -16.54 7.80 14.05
N ALA A 673 -16.00 6.76 14.70
CA ALA A 673 -16.79 5.88 15.56
C ALA A 673 -17.37 6.63 16.76
N GLN A 674 -16.61 7.59 17.32
CA GLN A 674 -17.09 8.45 18.40
C GLN A 674 -18.22 9.37 17.93
N VAL A 675 -18.07 10.02 16.78
CA VAL A 675 -19.12 10.84 16.19
C VAL A 675 -20.39 10.02 15.92
N ALA A 676 -20.27 8.84 15.32
CA ALA A 676 -21.40 7.95 15.02
C ALA A 676 -22.14 7.51 16.30
N ARG A 677 -21.41 7.15 17.36
CA ARG A 677 -22.01 6.81 18.66
C ARG A 677 -22.70 8.01 19.32
N ALA A 678 -22.07 9.18 19.27
CA ALA A 678 -22.64 10.39 19.85
C ALA A 678 -23.95 10.79 19.15
N LEU A 679 -23.96 10.82 17.81
CA LEU A 679 -25.17 11.07 17.02
C LEU A 679 -26.27 10.02 17.27
N SER A 680 -25.89 8.75 17.45
CA SER A 680 -26.84 7.69 17.83
C SER A 680 -27.45 7.92 19.21
N GLY A 681 -26.65 8.36 20.18
CA GLY A 681 -27.14 8.73 21.52
C GLY A 681 -28.08 9.93 21.47
N ILE A 682 -27.76 10.94 20.65
CA ILE A 682 -28.61 12.11 20.45
C ILE A 682 -29.94 11.72 19.79
N ALA A 683 -29.91 10.87 18.77
CA ALA A 683 -31.11 10.39 18.08
C ALA A 683 -32.01 9.51 18.96
N ALA A 684 -31.45 8.83 19.97
CA ALA A 684 -32.19 7.99 20.90
C ALA A 684 -32.81 8.75 22.09
N ALA A 685 -32.46 10.02 22.28
CA ALA A 685 -32.93 10.83 23.39
C ALA A 685 -34.43 11.08 23.32
N ARG A 686 -35.11 11.01 24.47
CA ARG A 686 -36.58 11.19 24.58
C ARG A 686 -36.97 12.57 25.12
N GLY A 687 -36.00 13.36 25.55
CA GLY A 687 -36.17 14.75 25.98
C GLY A 687 -34.84 15.47 26.04
N LEU A 688 -34.87 16.81 25.99
CA LEU A 688 -33.66 17.64 25.97
C LEU A 688 -32.80 17.45 27.24
N SER A 689 -33.41 17.07 28.37
CA SER A 689 -32.71 16.82 29.63
C SER A 689 -31.76 15.62 29.60
N GLU A 690 -31.92 14.71 28.63
CA GLU A 690 -31.03 13.55 28.44
C GLU A 690 -29.77 13.90 27.62
N LEU A 691 -29.74 15.10 27.02
CA LEU A 691 -28.68 15.56 26.12
C LEU A 691 -27.70 16.53 26.79
N SER A 692 -28.19 17.32 27.75
CA SER A 692 -27.43 18.33 28.49
C SER A 692 -27.12 17.81 29.89
N SER A 693 -25.83 17.62 30.16
CA SER A 693 -25.29 17.51 31.51
C SER A 693 -23.86 18.01 31.48
N GLU A 694 -23.44 18.78 32.49
CA GLU A 694 -22.04 19.20 32.70
C GLU A 694 -21.06 18.00 32.86
N ALA A 695 -21.56 16.75 32.85
CA ALA A 695 -20.76 15.54 32.94
C ALA A 695 -20.14 15.12 31.58
N PRO A 696 -18.86 14.69 31.54
CA PRO A 696 -18.11 14.29 30.34
C PRO A 696 -18.63 13.06 29.57
N GLY A 697 -19.81 12.53 29.94
CA GLY A 697 -20.49 11.40 29.29
C GLY A 697 -21.74 11.78 28.49
N SER A 698 -22.11 13.07 28.40
CA SER A 698 -23.30 13.49 27.66
C SER A 698 -23.15 13.22 26.15
N PRO A 699 -24.23 12.88 25.42
CA PRO A 699 -24.18 12.68 23.97
C PRO A 699 -23.64 13.90 23.20
N LEU A 700 -23.96 15.11 23.66
CA LEU A 700 -23.51 16.36 23.03
C LEU A 700 -22.03 16.65 23.30
N GLY A 701 -21.54 16.39 24.53
CA GLY A 701 -20.12 16.49 24.87
C GLY A 701 -19.27 15.45 24.14
N ALA A 702 -19.77 14.22 24.01
CA ALA A 702 -19.12 13.17 23.21
C ALA A 702 -19.05 13.55 21.72
N LEU A 703 -20.09 14.21 21.19
CA LEU A 703 -20.09 14.73 19.83
C LEU A 703 -19.02 15.81 19.65
N LEU A 704 -18.95 16.78 20.57
CA LEU A 704 -17.95 17.85 20.56
C LEU A 704 -16.52 17.31 20.51
N ILE A 705 -16.18 16.33 21.35
CA ILE A 705 -14.86 15.69 21.35
C ILE A 705 -14.60 15.00 20.00
N GLY A 706 -15.58 14.25 19.50
CA GLY A 706 -15.49 13.52 18.23
C GLY A 706 -15.24 14.45 17.04
N VAL A 707 -16.05 15.51 16.89
CA VAL A 707 -15.91 16.45 15.76
C VAL A 707 -14.63 17.29 15.86
N THR A 708 -14.16 17.59 17.07
CA THR A 708 -12.90 18.32 17.28
C THR A 708 -11.72 17.46 16.84
N ARG A 709 -11.72 16.16 17.19
CA ARG A 709 -10.72 15.19 16.71
C ARG A 709 -10.76 15.07 15.19
N MET A 710 -11.96 14.97 14.60
CA MET A 710 -12.13 14.96 13.14
C MET A 710 -11.57 16.21 12.47
N ALA A 711 -11.87 17.41 13.00
CA ALA A 711 -11.35 18.66 12.45
C ALA A 711 -9.82 18.71 12.47
N ARG A 712 -9.16 18.24 13.54
CA ARG A 712 -7.69 18.13 13.60
C ARG A 712 -7.15 17.18 12.53
N LEU A 713 -7.81 16.05 12.31
CA LEU A 713 -7.43 15.10 11.26
C LEU A 713 -7.63 15.69 9.86
N VAL A 714 -8.70 16.45 9.63
CA VAL A 714 -8.92 17.20 8.38
C VAL A 714 -7.80 18.19 8.13
N VAL A 715 -7.45 19.01 9.11
CA VAL A 715 -6.33 19.97 9.00
C VAL A 715 -5.01 19.23 8.72
N GLY A 716 -4.77 18.12 9.41
CA GLY A 716 -3.58 17.29 9.21
C GLY A 716 -3.51 16.71 7.80
N ALA A 717 -4.60 16.15 7.29
CA ALA A 717 -4.70 15.57 5.96
C ALA A 717 -4.50 16.64 4.87
N CYS A 718 -5.18 17.79 5.00
CA CYS A 718 -5.02 18.91 4.09
C CYS A 718 -3.58 19.43 4.07
N ARG A 719 -2.94 19.58 5.24
CA ARG A 719 -1.53 20.00 5.34
C ARG A 719 -0.61 19.01 4.61
N GLN A 720 -0.80 17.71 4.83
CA GLN A 720 0.03 16.66 4.21
C GLN A 720 -0.09 16.68 2.68
N LEU A 721 -1.29 16.95 2.17
CA LEU A 721 -1.58 17.01 0.73
C LEU A 721 -1.36 18.42 0.11
N GLY A 722 -0.81 19.37 0.87
CA GLY A 722 -0.54 20.74 0.40
C GLY A 722 -1.80 21.55 0.08
N TYR A 723 -2.95 21.20 0.65
CA TYR A 723 -4.25 21.84 0.45
C TYR A 723 -4.54 22.87 1.55
N PRO A 724 -5.13 24.04 1.23
CA PRO A 724 -5.56 24.99 2.26
C PRO A 724 -6.68 24.37 3.10
N ALA A 725 -6.41 24.13 4.38
CA ALA A 725 -7.45 23.73 5.32
C ALA A 725 -8.34 24.92 5.64
N ASN A 726 -9.60 24.89 5.21
CA ASN A 726 -10.61 25.81 5.72
C ASN A 726 -11.07 25.42 7.13
N ALA A 727 -10.71 24.22 7.59
CA ALA A 727 -11.19 23.69 8.85
C ALA A 727 -10.57 24.38 10.08
N SER A 728 -11.40 25.07 10.87
CA SER A 728 -11.17 25.61 12.20
C SER A 728 -11.90 24.79 13.27
N ALA A 729 -11.16 23.97 14.02
CA ALA A 729 -11.66 23.28 15.22
C ALA A 729 -12.30 24.26 16.24
N SER A 730 -11.86 25.53 16.25
CA SER A 730 -12.41 26.58 17.10
C SER A 730 -13.85 26.97 16.70
N ALA A 731 -14.13 27.06 15.40
CA ALA A 731 -15.46 27.42 14.89
C ALA A 731 -16.50 26.34 15.23
N LEU A 732 -16.15 25.06 14.97
CA LEU A 732 -16.94 23.89 15.35
C LEU A 732 -17.24 23.84 16.85
N GLY A 733 -16.21 24.03 17.68
CA GLY A 733 -16.37 24.03 19.13
C GLY A 733 -17.26 25.17 19.63
N SER A 734 -17.16 26.36 19.04
CA SER A 734 -18.02 27.50 19.34
C SER A 734 -19.48 27.22 18.98
N ALA A 735 -19.75 26.69 17.79
CA ALA A 735 -21.10 26.40 17.33
C ALA A 735 -21.80 25.34 18.20
N LEU A 736 -21.09 24.27 18.58
CA LEU A 736 -21.65 23.22 19.45
C LEU A 736 -21.84 23.67 20.90
N ARG A 737 -20.95 24.49 21.46
CA ARG A 737 -21.17 25.11 22.79
C ARG A 737 -22.35 26.09 22.77
N GLY A 738 -22.52 26.83 21.67
CA GLY A 738 -23.70 27.67 21.47
C GLY A 738 -24.98 26.84 21.44
N LEU A 739 -24.97 25.69 20.76
CA LEU A 739 -26.08 24.74 20.78
C LEU A 739 -26.36 24.20 22.18
N GLU A 740 -25.34 23.82 22.94
CA GLU A 740 -25.48 23.36 24.32
C GLU A 740 -26.14 24.41 25.22
N ALA A 741 -25.68 25.66 25.12
CA ALA A 741 -26.28 26.78 25.84
C ALA A 741 -27.76 26.97 25.48
N GLU A 742 -28.13 26.91 24.20
CA GLU A 742 -29.53 27.03 23.78
C GLU A 742 -30.41 25.84 24.22
N ILE A 743 -29.84 24.63 24.33
CA ILE A 743 -30.52 23.48 24.93
C ILE A 743 -30.81 23.75 26.42
N GLU A 744 -29.87 24.35 27.16
CA GLU A 744 -30.12 24.74 28.56
C GLU A 744 -31.19 25.83 28.69
N HIS A 745 -31.21 26.82 27.79
CA HIS A 745 -32.28 27.84 27.77
C HIS A 745 -33.64 27.17 27.49
N ALA A 746 -33.68 26.21 26.56
CA ALA A 746 -34.88 25.43 26.25
C ALA A 746 -35.37 24.59 27.44
N LEU A 747 -34.45 24.09 28.29
CA LEU A 747 -34.78 23.41 29.55
C LEU A 747 -35.37 24.37 30.60
N ARG A 748 -34.94 25.64 30.60
CA ARG A 748 -35.50 26.71 31.45
C ARG A 748 -36.80 27.31 30.89
N GLY A 749 -37.25 26.86 29.71
CA GLY A 749 -38.52 27.25 29.09
C GLY A 749 -38.40 28.24 27.93
N ASP A 750 -37.19 28.67 27.55
CA ASP A 750 -36.96 29.58 26.41
C ASP A 750 -36.42 28.82 25.20
N ARG A 751 -37.24 28.69 24.14
CA ARG A 751 -36.90 27.95 22.92
C ARG A 751 -36.65 28.84 21.70
N ALA A 752 -36.60 30.16 21.86
CA ALA A 752 -36.64 31.09 20.74
C ALA A 752 -35.50 30.88 19.72
N ASN A 753 -34.29 30.54 20.20
CA ASN A 753 -33.09 30.45 19.36
C ASN A 753 -32.61 29.01 19.10
N LEU A 754 -33.22 27.99 19.72
CA LEU A 754 -32.77 26.58 19.61
C LEU A 754 -32.68 26.13 18.14
N ARG A 755 -33.71 26.43 17.35
CA ARG A 755 -33.74 26.09 15.91
C ARG A 755 -32.62 26.78 15.12
N SER A 756 -32.31 28.03 15.45
CA SER A 756 -31.20 28.76 14.82
C SER A 756 -29.86 28.12 15.17
N ALA A 757 -29.64 27.76 16.43
CA ALA A 757 -28.40 27.13 16.89
C ALA A 757 -28.19 25.73 16.28
N LEU A 758 -29.26 24.94 16.10
CA LEU A 758 -29.20 23.65 15.39
C LEU A 758 -28.76 23.83 13.93
N ILE A 759 -29.34 24.81 13.22
CA ILE A 759 -29.01 25.13 11.84
C ILE A 759 -27.56 25.65 11.74
N ASP A 760 -27.15 26.51 12.65
CA ASP A 760 -25.80 27.06 12.66
C ASP A 760 -24.75 25.97 12.95
N ALA A 761 -25.01 25.07 13.91
CA ALA A 761 -24.15 23.93 14.17
C ALA A 761 -24.02 23.00 12.95
N ALA A 762 -25.13 22.64 12.29
CA ALA A 762 -25.11 21.82 11.09
C ALA A 762 -24.35 22.52 9.93
N ARG A 763 -24.58 23.83 9.74
CA ARG A 763 -23.89 24.63 8.71
C ARG A 763 -22.38 24.69 8.96
N THR A 764 -21.98 24.91 10.21
CA THR A 764 -20.56 24.90 10.60
C THR A 764 -19.95 23.52 10.38
N MET A 765 -20.62 22.44 10.80
CA MET A 765 -20.14 21.07 10.52
C MET A 765 -19.94 20.83 9.02
N ARG A 766 -20.85 21.32 8.16
CA ARG A 766 -20.75 21.16 6.71
C ARG A 766 -19.62 21.96 6.07
N ALA A 767 -19.24 23.09 6.66
CA ALA A 767 -18.11 23.90 6.18
C ALA A 767 -16.75 23.29 6.53
N GLU A 768 -16.73 22.42 7.55
CA GLU A 768 -15.52 22.03 8.27
C GLU A 768 -15.19 20.53 8.14
N LEU A 769 -16.21 19.69 7.90
CA LEU A 769 -16.13 18.24 7.85
C LEU A 769 -16.69 17.70 6.53
N ALA A 770 -16.47 16.41 6.28
CA ALA A 770 -17.03 15.73 5.11
C ALA A 770 -18.57 15.80 5.10
N PRO A 771 -19.22 16.00 3.92
CA PRO A 771 -20.66 16.18 3.80
C PRO A 771 -21.48 15.10 4.49
N LEU A 772 -21.08 13.83 4.37
CA LEU A 772 -21.73 12.71 5.05
C LEU A 772 -21.95 12.97 6.54
N ILE A 773 -20.91 13.41 7.27
CA ILE A 773 -20.97 13.61 8.72
C ILE A 773 -21.94 14.76 9.05
N ALA A 774 -21.84 15.86 8.32
CA ALA A 774 -22.68 17.03 8.52
C ALA A 774 -24.15 16.75 8.18
N ASP A 775 -24.41 15.94 7.16
CA ASP A 775 -25.75 15.64 6.67
C ASP A 775 -26.48 14.66 7.59
N VAL A 776 -25.78 13.65 8.13
CA VAL A 776 -26.32 12.82 9.22
C VAL A 776 -26.60 13.66 10.46
N ALA A 777 -25.67 14.55 10.84
CA ALA A 777 -25.87 15.42 12.00
C ALA A 777 -27.07 16.35 11.82
N ALA A 778 -27.28 16.93 10.62
CA ALA A 778 -28.43 17.77 10.32
C ALA A 778 -29.75 17.00 10.47
N LEU A 779 -29.84 15.76 9.97
CA LEU A 779 -31.02 14.90 10.13
C LEU A 779 -31.29 14.57 11.61
N VAL A 780 -30.24 14.30 12.39
CA VAL A 780 -30.37 14.06 13.84
C VAL A 780 -30.79 15.34 14.57
N PHE A 781 -30.27 16.49 14.19
CA PHE A 781 -30.61 17.79 14.79
C PHE A 781 -32.05 18.23 14.48
N GLU A 782 -32.61 17.88 13.33
CA GLU A 782 -34.04 18.10 13.08
C GLU A 782 -34.95 17.35 14.06
N HIS A 783 -34.51 16.21 14.58
CA HIS A 783 -35.24 15.48 15.62
C HIS A 783 -35.27 16.27 16.95
N LEU A 784 -34.19 16.98 17.27
CA LEU A 784 -34.03 17.72 18.52
C LEU A 784 -35.03 18.87 18.68
N ASP A 785 -35.34 19.56 17.59
CA ASP A 785 -36.33 20.66 17.57
C ASP A 785 -37.72 20.19 18.07
N ARG A 786 -38.03 18.90 17.90
CA ARG A 786 -39.32 18.29 18.22
C ARG A 786 -39.39 17.64 19.60
N LEU A 787 -38.26 17.48 20.30
CA LEU A 787 -38.22 16.80 21.60
C LEU A 787 -38.86 17.67 22.71
N PRO A 788 -39.51 17.08 23.72
CA PRO A 788 -39.95 17.80 24.92
C PRO A 788 -38.76 18.18 25.82
N ALA A 789 -38.95 19.17 26.72
CA ALA A 789 -37.89 19.60 27.64
C ALA A 789 -37.48 18.47 28.60
N THR A 790 -38.45 17.78 29.18
CA THR A 790 -38.27 16.58 30.01
C THR A 790 -38.98 15.40 29.38
N ALA A 791 -38.40 14.21 29.49
CA ALA A 791 -39.01 13.00 28.96
C ALA A 791 -40.39 12.76 29.63
N PRO A 792 -41.45 12.42 28.87
CA PRO A 792 -42.78 12.24 29.42
C PRO A 792 -42.82 11.13 30.49
N ALA A 793 -43.32 11.47 31.69
CA ALA A 793 -43.51 10.53 32.78
C ALA A 793 -44.68 9.59 32.46
N GLY A 794 -44.38 8.39 31.96
CA GLY A 794 -45.44 7.40 31.64
C GLY A 794 -45.04 6.15 30.85
N ALA A 795 -43.79 5.98 30.43
CA ALA A 795 -43.35 4.77 29.71
C ALA A 795 -42.13 4.13 30.38
N ALA A 796 -42.38 3.42 31.48
CA ALA A 796 -41.45 2.42 32.02
C ALA A 796 -42.20 1.10 32.21
N SER A 797 -42.23 0.26 31.17
CA SER A 797 -42.01 -1.20 31.25
C SER A 797 -42.27 -1.89 29.90
N GLY A 798 -41.26 -2.67 29.48
CA GLY A 798 -41.22 -3.51 28.26
C GLY A 798 -40.46 -2.81 27.14
N GLU A 799 -39.14 -2.96 26.95
CA GLU A 799 -38.21 -4.03 27.25
C GLU A 799 -36.82 -3.41 27.57
N GLY A 800 -36.05 -4.04 28.45
CA GLY A 800 -34.57 -3.94 28.42
C GLY A 800 -33.89 -2.64 28.85
N ARG A 801 -34.37 -1.92 29.88
CA ARG A 801 -33.49 -0.99 30.63
C ARG A 801 -32.67 -1.79 31.64
N THR A 802 -31.52 -2.27 31.21
CA THR A 802 -30.45 -2.68 32.13
C THR A 802 -29.86 -1.41 32.73
N GLU A 803 -30.02 -1.24 34.04
CA GLU A 803 -29.23 -0.28 34.81
C GLU A 803 -27.75 -0.67 34.67
N THR A 804 -27.02 -0.02 33.77
CA THR A 804 -25.57 -0.10 33.72
C THR A 804 -25.00 0.84 34.78
N ARG A 805 -24.80 0.29 35.98
CA ARG A 805 -23.74 0.78 36.88
C ARG A 805 -22.43 0.79 36.09
N GLY A 806 -21.87 1.96 35.84
CA GLY A 806 -20.43 2.21 35.68
C GLY A 806 -19.57 1.30 34.79
N ASP A 807 -20.13 0.57 33.82
CA ASP A 807 -19.32 -0.27 32.93
C ASP A 807 -18.94 0.50 31.66
N SER A 808 -17.63 0.68 31.47
CA SER A 808 -17.03 1.13 30.21
C SER A 808 -17.53 0.29 29.03
N PRO A 809 -17.68 0.85 27.80
CA PRO A 809 -18.20 0.12 26.65
C PRO A 809 -17.44 -1.20 26.46
N SER A 810 -18.16 -2.32 26.48
CA SER A 810 -17.54 -3.64 26.39
C SER A 810 -16.85 -3.79 25.04
N VAL A 811 -15.51 -3.73 25.05
CA VAL A 811 -14.69 -4.13 23.91
C VAL A 811 -15.12 -5.56 23.53
N PRO A 812 -15.53 -5.83 22.28
CA PRO A 812 -15.96 -7.16 21.89
C PRO A 812 -14.82 -8.16 22.14
N LEU A 813 -15.16 -9.35 22.65
CA LEU A 813 -14.18 -10.40 22.90
C LEU A 813 -13.50 -10.82 21.59
N ALA A 814 -12.25 -11.26 21.68
CA ALA A 814 -11.47 -11.62 20.50
C ALA A 814 -12.10 -12.84 19.78
N PRO A 815 -12.17 -12.86 18.43
CA PRO A 815 -12.79 -13.97 17.68
C PRO A 815 -12.11 -15.32 17.89
N TRP A 816 -10.82 -15.31 18.27
CA TRP A 816 -10.04 -16.50 18.57
C TRP A 816 -10.29 -17.06 19.98
N LEU A 817 -11.00 -16.33 20.84
CA LEU A 817 -11.29 -16.78 22.20
C LEU A 817 -12.19 -18.04 22.14
N PRO A 818 -11.92 -19.09 22.93
CA PRO A 818 -12.75 -20.29 22.92
C PRO A 818 -14.22 -19.97 23.27
N PRO A 819 -15.21 -20.73 22.74
CA PRO A 819 -16.63 -20.49 23.00
C PRO A 819 -17.02 -20.51 24.49
N ASP A 820 -16.30 -21.29 25.30
CA ASP A 820 -16.50 -21.39 26.75
C ASP A 820 -15.84 -20.24 27.54
N ARG A 821 -15.10 -19.36 26.85
CA ARG A 821 -14.34 -18.21 27.39
C ARG A 821 -13.28 -18.59 28.42
N VAL A 822 -12.80 -19.83 28.43
CA VAL A 822 -11.78 -20.28 29.37
C VAL A 822 -10.39 -20.29 28.71
N LEU A 823 -9.40 -19.67 29.37
CA LEU A 823 -8.00 -19.69 28.98
C LEU A 823 -7.14 -20.01 30.21
N GLY A 824 -6.33 -21.08 30.15
CA GLY A 824 -5.37 -21.43 31.20
C GLY A 824 -5.98 -21.51 32.62
N GLY A 825 -7.23 -21.97 32.75
CA GLY A 825 -7.94 -22.06 34.04
C GLY A 825 -8.61 -20.76 34.51
N PHE A 826 -8.61 -19.70 33.69
CA PHE A 826 -9.29 -18.43 33.95
C PHE A 826 -10.47 -18.24 33.00
N TYR A 827 -11.60 -17.81 33.54
CA TYR A 827 -12.80 -17.46 32.80
C TYR A 827 -12.78 -15.96 32.45
N VAL A 828 -12.76 -15.65 31.15
CA VAL A 828 -12.72 -14.29 30.62
C VAL A 828 -14.10 -13.64 30.72
N LEU A 829 -14.16 -12.53 31.45
CA LEU A 829 -15.39 -11.75 31.70
C LEU A 829 -15.61 -10.70 30.59
N ARG A 830 -14.61 -9.84 30.36
CA ARG A 830 -14.65 -8.77 29.36
C ARG A 830 -13.26 -8.39 28.86
N ALA A 831 -13.15 -7.81 27.67
CA ALA A 831 -11.90 -7.22 27.20
C ALA A 831 -11.70 -5.81 27.79
N ILE A 832 -10.44 -5.45 28.08
CA ILE A 832 -10.03 -4.13 28.55
C ILE A 832 -9.41 -3.34 27.38
N ASP A 833 -8.52 -3.97 26.62
CA ASP A 833 -7.78 -3.31 25.54
C ASP A 833 -7.31 -4.32 24.45
N ARG A 834 -7.09 -3.81 23.23
CA ARG A 834 -6.46 -4.50 22.08
C ARG A 834 -5.35 -3.62 21.52
N GLY A 835 -4.11 -3.80 21.98
CA GLY A 835 -2.95 -3.02 21.55
C GLY A 835 -2.05 -3.78 20.56
N ALA A 836 -1.03 -3.09 20.03
CA ALA A 836 -0.05 -3.61 19.07
C ALA A 836 0.81 -4.80 19.58
N VAL A 837 0.82 -5.05 20.91
CA VAL A 837 1.67 -6.06 21.57
C VAL A 837 0.85 -7.19 22.23
N GLY A 838 -0.49 -7.15 22.13
CA GLY A 838 -1.37 -8.17 22.70
C GLY A 838 -2.76 -7.67 23.13
N SER A 839 -3.62 -8.62 23.52
CA SER A 839 -4.97 -8.37 24.05
C SER A 839 -5.01 -8.50 25.58
N VAL A 840 -5.72 -7.62 26.29
CA VAL A 840 -5.89 -7.67 27.76
C VAL A 840 -7.36 -7.84 28.15
N PHE A 841 -7.63 -8.74 29.09
CA PHE A 841 -8.97 -9.12 29.53
C PHE A 841 -9.13 -9.02 31.05
N VAL A 842 -10.33 -8.74 31.54
CA VAL A 842 -10.71 -9.04 32.93
C VAL A 842 -11.13 -10.50 33.00
N ALA A 843 -10.58 -11.25 33.95
CA ALA A 843 -10.88 -12.66 34.16
C ALA A 843 -10.97 -13.03 35.65
N CYS A 844 -11.66 -14.11 35.97
CA CYS A 844 -11.67 -14.74 37.30
C CYS A 844 -11.19 -16.19 37.18
N ARG A 845 -10.81 -16.84 38.28
CA ARG A 845 -10.51 -18.29 38.23
C ARG A 845 -11.81 -19.06 37.95
N VAL A 846 -11.73 -20.12 37.15
CA VAL A 846 -12.92 -20.93 36.81
C VAL A 846 -13.63 -21.48 38.06
N ALA A 847 -12.87 -21.84 39.11
CA ALA A 847 -13.42 -22.31 40.39
C ALA A 847 -14.26 -21.23 41.12
N ASP A 848 -13.90 -19.96 40.96
CA ASP A 848 -14.52 -18.83 41.65
C ASP A 848 -15.69 -18.25 40.85
N ARG A 849 -15.97 -18.78 39.65
CA ARG A 849 -17.01 -18.27 38.73
C ARG A 849 -18.41 -18.19 39.35
N GLN A 850 -18.72 -19.08 40.29
CA GLN A 850 -20.02 -19.13 40.98
C GLN A 850 -20.02 -18.36 42.31
N SER A 851 -18.89 -17.77 42.71
CA SER A 851 -18.82 -16.90 43.88
C SER A 851 -19.60 -15.61 43.63
N GLU A 852 -20.28 -15.11 44.66
CA GLU A 852 -20.94 -13.79 44.60
C GLU A 852 -19.93 -12.65 44.48
N THR A 853 -18.68 -12.88 44.92
CA THR A 853 -17.56 -11.92 44.83
C THR A 853 -16.31 -12.65 44.36
N PRO A 854 -16.16 -12.92 43.05
CA PRO A 854 -14.98 -13.59 42.52
C PRO A 854 -13.76 -12.65 42.53
N ASP A 855 -12.58 -13.19 42.86
CA ASP A 855 -11.33 -12.46 42.66
C ASP A 855 -11.13 -12.16 41.16
N LEU A 856 -10.94 -10.88 40.83
CA LEU A 856 -10.73 -10.41 39.46
C LEU A 856 -9.24 -10.19 39.16
N PHE A 857 -8.87 -10.52 37.93
CA PHE A 857 -7.50 -10.45 37.42
C PHE A 857 -7.47 -9.78 36.05
N ALA A 858 -6.35 -9.15 35.71
CA ALA A 858 -6.05 -8.75 34.35
C ALA A 858 -5.24 -9.87 33.66
N LEU A 859 -5.75 -10.37 32.54
CA LEU A 859 -5.20 -11.47 31.75
C LEU A 859 -4.73 -10.91 30.41
N LYS A 860 -3.41 -10.89 30.21
CA LYS A 860 -2.77 -10.46 28.96
C LYS A 860 -2.44 -11.66 28.09
N VAL A 861 -2.76 -11.56 26.80
CA VAL A 861 -2.49 -12.55 25.77
C VAL A 861 -1.63 -11.89 24.70
N PRO A 862 -0.34 -12.27 24.58
CA PRO A 862 0.53 -11.69 23.58
C PRO A 862 0.11 -12.16 22.17
N GLU A 863 0.30 -11.31 21.16
CA GLU A 863 -0.04 -11.63 19.78
C GLU A 863 1.19 -12.01 18.96
N TYR A 864 1.12 -13.16 18.28
CA TYR A 864 2.05 -13.55 17.22
C TYR A 864 1.42 -13.19 15.87
N GLY A 865 1.78 -12.01 15.34
CA GLY A 865 1.26 -11.45 14.07
C GLY A 865 2.25 -11.57 12.89
N GLY A 866 1.84 -11.09 11.71
CA GLY A 866 2.64 -11.15 10.48
C GLY A 866 4.03 -10.53 10.61
N ASP A 867 4.14 -9.38 11.27
CA ASP A 867 5.42 -8.67 11.48
C ASP A 867 6.40 -9.44 12.37
N ALA A 868 5.89 -10.10 13.42
CA ALA A 868 6.68 -10.97 14.29
C ALA A 868 7.13 -12.23 13.53
N ALA A 869 6.28 -12.79 12.64
CA ALA A 869 6.64 -13.93 11.80
C ALA A 869 7.69 -13.61 10.72
N HIS A 870 7.87 -12.33 10.37
CA HIS A 870 8.93 -11.87 9.47
C HIS A 870 10.32 -11.78 10.15
N THR A 871 10.37 -11.75 11.48
CA THR A 871 11.60 -11.52 12.26
C THR A 871 11.97 -12.66 13.21
N LEU A 872 11.00 -13.40 13.75
CA LEU A 872 11.18 -14.49 14.71
C LEU A 872 10.19 -15.64 14.44
N SER A 873 10.67 -16.87 14.58
CA SER A 873 9.80 -18.05 14.57
C SER A 873 8.90 -18.11 15.81
N GLU A 874 7.78 -18.81 15.73
CA GLU A 874 6.87 -19.03 16.87
C GLU A 874 7.60 -19.65 18.07
N ALA A 875 8.58 -20.53 17.82
CA ALA A 875 9.41 -21.14 18.86
C ALA A 875 10.30 -20.11 19.58
N GLU A 876 10.89 -19.17 18.84
CA GLU A 876 11.72 -18.09 19.39
C GLU A 876 10.87 -17.08 20.16
N PHE A 877 9.69 -16.73 19.65
CA PHE A 877 8.71 -15.91 20.36
C PHE A 877 8.29 -16.54 21.69
N MET A 878 8.00 -17.84 21.70
CA MET A 878 7.65 -18.57 22.91
C MET A 878 8.80 -18.70 23.91
N ALA A 879 10.06 -18.75 23.43
CA ALA A 879 11.24 -18.73 24.30
C ALA A 879 11.39 -17.36 24.98
N LEU A 880 11.28 -16.28 24.21
CA LEU A 880 11.32 -14.90 24.71
C LEU A 880 10.21 -14.61 25.73
N PHE A 881 8.98 -15.03 25.43
CA PHE A 881 7.85 -14.89 26.36
C PHE A 881 8.09 -15.59 27.69
N ARG A 882 8.69 -16.80 27.69
CA ARG A 882 9.04 -17.53 28.92
C ARG A 882 10.14 -16.83 29.70
N GLU A 883 11.16 -16.31 29.02
CA GLU A 883 12.24 -15.54 29.68
C GLU A 883 11.69 -14.27 30.36
N GLU A 884 10.77 -13.56 29.71
CA GLU A 884 10.10 -12.38 30.28
C GLU A 884 9.22 -12.74 31.46
N ALA A 885 8.37 -13.77 31.33
CA ALA A 885 7.52 -14.21 32.42
C ALA A 885 8.34 -14.70 33.64
N GLN A 886 9.50 -15.31 33.42
CA GLN A 886 10.44 -15.67 34.50
C GLN A 886 11.08 -14.46 35.17
N ALA A 887 11.37 -13.38 34.44
CA ALA A 887 11.84 -12.14 35.03
C ALA A 887 10.78 -11.58 36.00
N LEU A 888 9.51 -11.57 35.60
CA LEU A 888 8.40 -11.06 36.42
C LEU A 888 8.20 -11.81 37.74
N LEU A 889 8.55 -13.09 37.82
CA LEU A 889 8.55 -13.86 39.08
C LEU A 889 9.55 -13.32 40.12
N SER A 890 10.59 -12.61 39.68
CA SER A 890 11.59 -12.03 40.57
C SER A 890 11.21 -10.63 41.06
N MET A 891 10.07 -10.08 40.61
CA MET A 891 9.65 -8.73 41.02
C MET A 891 9.21 -8.70 42.49
N PRO A 892 9.65 -7.69 43.26
CA PRO A 892 9.19 -7.52 44.63
C PRO A 892 7.73 -7.06 44.66
N ALA A 893 6.99 -7.48 45.69
CA ALA A 893 5.70 -6.87 45.99
C ALA A 893 5.91 -5.40 46.41
N HIS A 894 5.25 -4.47 45.72
CA HIS A 894 5.40 -3.04 45.94
C HIS A 894 4.06 -2.33 45.71
N PRO A 895 3.66 -1.34 46.53
CA PRO A 895 2.37 -0.66 46.37
C PRO A 895 2.20 0.07 45.03
N ASN A 896 3.31 0.49 44.41
CA ASN A 896 3.29 1.19 43.11
C ASN A 896 3.52 0.29 41.89
N LEU A 897 3.50 -1.04 42.06
CA LEU A 897 3.62 -2.00 40.95
C LEU A 897 2.44 -2.96 40.99
N SER A 898 1.84 -3.26 39.82
CA SER A 898 0.83 -4.33 39.75
C SER A 898 1.45 -5.67 40.10
N ARG A 899 0.76 -6.45 40.94
CA ARG A 899 1.27 -7.76 41.36
C ARG A 899 1.14 -8.78 40.24
N PHE A 900 2.25 -9.40 39.86
CA PHE A 900 2.25 -10.56 39.00
C PHE A 900 1.64 -11.78 39.72
N ILE A 901 0.71 -12.49 39.07
CA ILE A 901 0.00 -13.64 39.65
C ILE A 901 0.60 -14.95 39.14
N THR A 902 0.57 -15.16 37.83
CA THR A 902 1.04 -16.38 37.18
C THR A 902 1.13 -16.22 35.67
N PHE A 903 1.72 -17.18 34.98
CA PHE A 903 1.69 -17.29 33.52
C PHE A 903 1.46 -18.75 33.12
N ASP A 904 0.85 -18.96 31.95
CA ASP A 904 0.72 -20.28 31.35
C ASP A 904 1.11 -20.20 29.87
N ALA A 905 2.33 -20.66 29.59
CA ALA A 905 2.87 -20.73 28.23
C ALA A 905 2.31 -21.93 27.42
N GLY A 906 1.58 -22.85 28.06
CA GLY A 906 0.92 -24.00 27.44
C GLY A 906 -0.59 -23.81 27.23
N ALA A 907 -1.15 -22.69 27.68
CA ALA A 907 -2.54 -22.34 27.44
C ALA A 907 -2.85 -22.35 25.93
N ARG A 908 -4.01 -22.91 25.57
CA ARG A 908 -4.50 -22.96 24.19
C ARG A 908 -5.77 -22.12 24.06
N PRO A 909 -5.96 -21.41 22.92
CA PRO A 909 -5.10 -21.40 21.72
C PRO A 909 -3.84 -20.53 21.84
N LYS A 910 -3.70 -19.72 22.89
CA LYS A 910 -2.58 -18.77 23.06
C LYS A 910 -2.06 -18.77 24.50
N PRO A 911 -0.76 -18.49 24.71
CA PRO A 911 -0.19 -18.35 26.05
C PRO A 911 -0.79 -17.14 26.79
N ILE A 912 -0.75 -17.16 28.12
CA ILE A 912 -1.34 -16.11 28.96
C ILE A 912 -0.40 -15.62 30.06
N LEU A 913 -0.53 -14.34 30.42
CA LEU A 913 0.10 -13.68 31.56
C LEU A 913 -1.00 -13.11 32.46
N VAL A 914 -1.01 -13.45 33.74
CA VAL A 914 -2.06 -13.05 34.69
C VAL A 914 -1.46 -12.12 35.75
N MET A 915 -2.06 -10.94 35.89
CA MET A 915 -1.67 -9.91 36.85
C MET A 915 -2.88 -9.44 37.66
N GLU A 916 -2.61 -8.73 38.75
CA GLU A 916 -3.62 -8.04 39.54
C GLU A 916 -4.41 -7.07 38.67
N LEU A 917 -5.75 -7.10 38.78
CA LEU A 917 -6.60 -6.07 38.21
C LEU A 917 -6.49 -4.83 39.10
N VAL A 918 -5.86 -3.77 38.60
CA VAL A 918 -5.81 -2.49 39.29
C VAL A 918 -7.00 -1.65 38.84
N GLU A 919 -7.84 -1.26 39.79
CA GLU A 919 -9.01 -0.42 39.54
C GLU A 919 -8.68 1.06 39.74
N GLY A 920 -9.16 1.91 38.83
CA GLY A 920 -8.93 3.35 38.83
C GLY A 920 -8.81 3.94 37.41
N PRO A 921 -8.82 5.28 37.26
CA PRO A 921 -8.50 5.91 35.99
C PRO A 921 -7.01 5.78 35.66
N THR A 922 -6.69 5.75 34.37
CA THR A 922 -5.29 5.89 33.91
C THR A 922 -4.83 7.31 34.12
N LEU A 923 -3.52 7.51 34.34
CA LEU A 923 -2.94 8.84 34.47
C LEU A 923 -3.12 9.67 33.20
N GLU A 924 -3.02 9.06 32.02
CA GLU A 924 -3.36 9.71 30.73
C GLU A 924 -4.74 10.35 30.74
N ARG A 925 -5.77 9.63 31.22
CA ARG A 925 -7.14 10.17 31.30
C ARG A 925 -7.28 11.31 32.31
N MET A 926 -6.46 11.31 33.36
CA MET A 926 -6.46 12.38 34.35
C MET A 926 -5.79 13.65 33.81
N LEU A 927 -4.68 13.48 33.06
CA LEU A 927 -4.01 14.57 32.35
C LEU A 927 -4.91 15.18 31.26
N ASP A 928 -5.60 14.34 30.47
CA ASP A 928 -6.56 14.77 29.44
C ASP A 928 -7.74 15.59 29.99
N ARG A 929 -8.10 15.36 31.26
CA ARG A 929 -9.22 16.04 31.93
C ARG A 929 -8.79 17.29 32.69
N GLU A 930 -7.49 17.56 32.79
CA GLU A 930 -6.93 18.68 33.57
C GLU A 930 -7.30 18.62 35.06
N ASP A 931 -7.61 17.42 35.58
CA ASP A 931 -8.21 17.19 36.90
C ASP A 931 -7.16 16.89 38.00
N MET A 932 -5.93 17.43 37.91
CA MET A 932 -4.85 17.19 38.89
C MET A 932 -4.08 18.46 39.26
N SER A 933 -3.82 18.64 40.56
CA SER A 933 -2.91 19.67 41.07
C SER A 933 -1.44 19.27 40.91
N VAL A 934 -0.53 20.26 40.90
CA VAL A 934 0.92 20.00 40.87
C VAL A 934 1.38 19.13 42.03
N ALA A 935 0.80 19.31 43.22
CA ALA A 935 1.09 18.48 44.39
C ALA A 935 0.75 16.99 44.15
N GLU A 936 -0.41 16.72 43.55
CA GLU A 936 -0.84 15.34 43.19
C GLU A 936 0.04 14.74 42.09
N LEU A 937 0.47 15.55 41.12
CA LEU A 937 1.38 15.13 40.06
C LEU A 937 2.77 14.77 40.62
N LEU A 938 3.30 15.57 41.54
CA LEU A 938 4.58 15.29 42.21
C LEU A 938 4.49 14.04 43.09
N ALA A 939 3.39 13.84 43.82
CA ALA A 939 3.15 12.62 44.59
C ALA A 939 3.03 11.38 43.66
N THR A 940 2.39 11.56 42.51
CA THR A 940 2.28 10.52 41.47
C THR A 940 3.66 10.14 40.93
N LEU A 941 4.49 11.14 40.59
CA LEU A 941 5.87 10.94 40.13
C LEU A 941 6.73 10.24 41.17
N ASP A 942 6.61 10.59 42.46
CA ASP A 942 7.34 9.90 43.55
C ASP A 942 6.96 8.41 43.60
N GLY A 943 5.66 8.10 43.53
CA GLY A 943 5.17 6.73 43.55
C GLY A 943 5.64 5.91 42.35
N VAL A 944 5.61 6.47 41.14
CA VAL A 944 6.13 5.78 39.95
C VAL A 944 7.64 5.55 40.05
N ALA A 945 8.40 6.56 40.49
CA ALA A 945 9.85 6.42 40.69
C ALA A 945 10.17 5.38 41.77
N ALA A 946 9.37 5.28 42.83
CA ALA A 946 9.49 4.23 43.85
C ALA A 946 9.29 2.83 43.28
N GLY A 947 8.29 2.66 42.40
CA GLY A 947 8.04 1.42 41.68
C GLY A 947 9.20 1.03 40.76
N LEU A 948 9.69 1.97 39.96
CA LEU A 948 10.85 1.75 39.07
C LEU A 948 12.11 1.40 39.86
N SER A 949 12.39 2.10 40.97
CA SER A 949 13.49 1.76 41.90
C SER A 949 13.39 0.32 42.40
N ALA A 950 12.18 -0.14 42.73
CA ALA A 950 11.96 -1.53 43.16
C ALA A 950 12.24 -2.56 42.05
N MET A 951 11.88 -2.27 40.80
CA MET A 951 12.21 -3.13 39.65
C MET A 951 13.71 -3.12 39.35
N HIS A 952 14.33 -1.94 39.35
CA HIS A 952 15.75 -1.75 39.01
C HIS A 952 16.68 -2.48 39.97
N ARG A 953 16.32 -2.57 41.27
CA ARG A 953 17.07 -3.32 42.29
C ARG A 953 17.17 -4.81 42.02
N VAL A 954 16.23 -5.40 41.29
CA VAL A 954 16.28 -6.81 40.86
C VAL A 954 16.76 -6.99 39.41
N GLY A 955 17.28 -5.90 38.81
CA GLY A 955 17.84 -5.87 37.47
C GLY A 955 16.80 -5.94 36.34
N ILE A 956 15.56 -5.53 36.61
CA ILE A 956 14.46 -5.54 35.64
C ILE A 956 14.08 -4.10 35.32
N ALA A 957 13.92 -3.78 34.03
CA ALA A 957 13.37 -2.52 33.55
C ALA A 957 11.94 -2.74 33.02
N HIS A 958 11.12 -1.69 33.03
CA HIS A 958 9.74 -1.71 32.51
C HIS A 958 9.70 -1.58 30.97
N LEU A 959 10.59 -0.75 30.41
CA LEU A 959 10.79 -0.46 28.98
C LEU A 959 9.62 0.23 28.25
N ASP A 960 8.46 0.38 28.87
CA ASP A 960 7.32 1.17 28.33
C ASP A 960 6.68 2.08 29.39
N VAL A 961 7.48 2.93 30.04
CA VAL A 961 6.97 3.89 31.04
C VAL A 961 6.27 5.05 30.32
N LYS A 962 4.97 5.22 30.58
CA LYS A 962 4.12 6.28 29.99
C LYS A 962 2.83 6.49 30.79
N PRO A 963 2.10 7.62 30.62
CA PRO A 963 0.88 7.90 31.37
C PRO A 963 -0.23 6.84 31.24
N SER A 964 -0.40 6.21 30.07
CA SER A 964 -1.42 5.17 29.87
C SER A 964 -1.13 3.85 30.62
N ASN A 965 0.12 3.64 31.06
CA ASN A 965 0.53 2.46 31.84
C ASN A 965 0.56 2.72 33.36
N ILE A 966 -0.02 3.83 33.83
CA ILE A 966 -0.15 4.14 35.27
C ILE A 966 -1.62 4.24 35.61
N ILE A 967 -2.08 3.46 36.59
CA ILE A 967 -3.46 3.51 37.11
C ILE A 967 -3.44 4.12 38.51
N LEU A 968 -4.30 5.11 38.76
CA LEU A 968 -4.45 5.73 40.06
C LEU A 968 -5.47 4.96 40.91
N ARG A 969 -4.96 4.13 41.83
CA ARG A 969 -5.79 3.33 42.74
C ARG A 969 -6.36 4.20 43.87
N PRO A 970 -7.68 4.29 44.08
CA PRO A 970 -8.26 5.02 45.20
C PRO A 970 -7.88 4.40 46.55
N ARG A 971 -7.46 5.21 47.54
CA ARG A 971 -7.22 4.73 48.91
C ARG A 971 -8.52 4.83 49.72
N GLY A 972 -9.22 3.70 49.88
CA GLY A 972 -10.33 3.59 50.83
C GLY A 972 -11.74 3.34 50.28
N GLY A 973 -11.90 2.78 49.09
CA GLY A 973 -13.19 2.25 48.58
C GLY A 973 -14.27 3.32 48.28
N ASP A 974 -14.75 3.34 47.04
CA ASP A 974 -15.95 4.05 46.57
C ASP A 974 -16.10 5.56 46.89
N VAL A 975 -15.01 6.29 47.14
CA VAL A 975 -15.04 7.77 47.18
C VAL A 975 -14.75 8.34 45.78
N PRO A 976 -15.64 9.18 45.21
CA PRO A 976 -15.36 9.88 43.95
C PRO A 976 -14.07 10.72 44.07
N LEU A 977 -13.17 10.60 43.08
CA LEU A 977 -12.00 11.46 42.94
C LEU A 977 -12.47 12.91 42.78
N GLY A 978 -12.14 13.76 43.75
CA GLY A 978 -12.60 15.15 43.83
C GLY A 978 -12.61 15.72 45.26
N GLU A 979 -12.63 14.86 46.29
CA GLU A 979 -12.56 15.29 47.69
C GLU A 979 -11.50 14.50 48.47
N THR A 980 -10.26 15.02 48.52
CA THR A 980 -9.20 14.63 49.49
C THR A 980 -8.83 13.14 49.63
N ALA A 981 -9.17 12.28 48.67
CA ALA A 981 -8.74 10.88 48.69
C ALA A 981 -7.32 10.75 48.11
N GLU A 982 -6.34 10.42 48.96
CA GLU A 982 -5.01 10.00 48.50
C GLU A 982 -5.16 8.85 47.50
N SER A 983 -4.59 8.95 46.29
CA SER A 983 -4.54 7.83 45.34
C SER A 983 -3.12 7.26 45.27
N ILE A 984 -3.01 5.96 45.01
CA ILE A 984 -1.72 5.28 44.88
C ILE A 984 -1.49 5.04 43.38
N PRO A 985 -0.44 5.62 42.76
CA PRO A 985 -0.12 5.34 41.38
C PRO A 985 0.46 3.94 41.27
N VAL A 986 -0.09 3.12 40.39
CA VAL A 986 0.36 1.75 40.17
C VAL A 986 0.79 1.61 38.73
N LEU A 987 2.07 1.27 38.53
CA LEU A 987 2.61 0.94 37.22
C LEU A 987 2.08 -0.44 36.79
N VAL A 988 1.48 -0.47 35.61
CA VAL A 988 0.87 -1.65 34.98
C VAL A 988 1.49 -1.93 33.62
N ASP A 989 1.12 -3.06 33.03
CA ASP A 989 1.60 -3.55 31.73
C ASP A 989 3.12 -3.80 31.62
N PHE A 990 3.54 -4.93 32.18
CA PHE A 990 4.91 -5.44 32.09
C PHE A 990 5.23 -6.19 30.78
N GLY A 991 4.48 -5.95 29.69
CA GLY A 991 4.59 -6.72 28.45
C GLY A 991 5.93 -6.62 27.70
N LEU A 992 6.73 -5.59 28.01
CA LEU A 992 8.09 -5.41 27.50
C LEU A 992 9.13 -5.45 28.63
N ALA A 993 8.72 -5.72 29.87
CA ALA A 993 9.61 -5.66 31.01
C ALA A 993 10.59 -6.84 31.00
N GLY A 994 11.86 -6.55 31.27
CA GLY A 994 12.90 -7.56 31.16
C GLY A 994 14.29 -7.07 31.52
N ARG A 995 15.27 -7.95 31.28
CA ARG A 995 16.69 -7.70 31.58
C ARG A 995 17.49 -7.23 30.35
N ARG A 996 16.84 -7.04 29.20
CA ARG A 996 17.49 -6.70 27.92
C ARG A 996 16.62 -5.72 27.14
N ILE A 997 17.26 -4.81 26.41
CA ILE A 997 16.60 -3.88 25.49
C ILE A 997 16.36 -4.59 24.15
N ARG A 998 15.18 -4.42 23.57
CA ARG A 998 14.85 -4.89 22.22
C ARG A 998 14.77 -3.69 21.27
N PRO A 999 15.29 -3.77 20.03
CA PRO A 999 15.11 -2.68 19.07
C PRO A 999 13.63 -2.33 18.88
N GLY A 1000 13.29 -1.06 19.02
CA GLY A 1000 11.93 -0.53 18.88
C GLY A 1000 10.96 -0.81 20.04
N CYS A 1001 11.43 -1.32 21.19
CA CYS A 1001 10.56 -1.65 22.33
C CYS A 1001 10.16 -0.46 23.22
N ALA A 1002 9.62 0.61 22.63
CA ALA A 1002 9.10 1.74 23.39
C ALA A 1002 8.01 2.49 22.62
N THR A 1003 7.17 3.23 23.36
CA THR A 1003 6.26 4.22 22.76
C THR A 1003 7.05 5.43 22.24
N VAL A 1004 6.73 5.88 21.03
CA VAL A 1004 7.54 6.82 20.24
C VAL A 1004 7.90 8.12 20.97
N TYR A 1005 7.00 8.64 21.81
CA TYR A 1005 7.18 9.91 22.55
C TYR A 1005 8.09 9.81 23.79
N TYR A 1006 8.36 8.60 24.29
CA TYR A 1006 9.08 8.36 25.55
C TYR A 1006 10.33 7.48 25.36
N GLY A 1007 10.52 6.93 24.16
CA GLY A 1007 11.56 5.93 23.89
C GLY A 1007 12.97 6.51 23.87
N ALA A 1008 13.85 5.95 24.69
CA ALA A 1008 15.25 6.37 24.77
C ALA A 1008 16.03 6.09 23.46
N PRO A 1009 17.08 6.88 23.14
CA PRO A 1009 17.85 6.75 21.89
C PRO A 1009 18.35 5.34 21.59
N GLU A 1010 18.80 4.60 22.62
CA GLU A 1010 19.32 3.24 22.51
C GLU A 1010 18.27 2.20 22.10
N VAL A 1011 16.97 2.47 22.33
CA VAL A 1011 15.88 1.59 21.90
C VAL A 1011 15.75 1.60 20.38
N TRP A 1012 16.12 2.69 19.71
CA TRP A 1012 15.97 2.87 18.26
C TRP A 1012 17.18 2.38 17.45
N ALA A 1013 18.20 1.82 18.11
CA ALA A 1013 19.41 1.33 17.45
C ALA A 1013 19.12 0.08 16.58
N GLN A 1014 19.65 0.04 15.36
CA GLN A 1014 19.44 -1.05 14.39
C GLN A 1014 20.09 -2.39 14.78
N THR A 1015 20.94 -2.43 15.81
CA THR A 1015 21.61 -3.65 16.26
C THR A 1015 21.44 -3.83 17.76
N PRO A 1016 20.95 -5.00 18.24
CA PRO A 1016 20.87 -5.31 19.66
C PRO A 1016 22.24 -5.18 20.33
N GLN A 1017 22.31 -4.45 21.45
CA GLN A 1017 23.52 -4.30 22.25
C GLN A 1017 23.39 -5.18 23.51
N PRO A 1018 23.87 -6.43 23.50
CA PRO A 1018 23.59 -7.41 24.56
C PRO A 1018 24.17 -7.02 25.93
N ASP A 1019 25.15 -6.12 25.97
CA ASP A 1019 25.86 -5.71 27.20
C ASP A 1019 25.30 -4.42 27.82
N LEU A 1020 24.30 -3.78 27.21
CA LEU A 1020 23.72 -2.54 27.72
C LEU A 1020 22.67 -2.83 28.80
N ALA A 1021 22.85 -2.23 29.99
CA ALA A 1021 21.86 -2.33 31.06
C ALA A 1021 20.54 -1.64 30.64
N PRO A 1022 19.37 -2.25 30.90
CA PRO A 1022 18.08 -1.71 30.44
C PRO A 1022 17.51 -0.61 31.35
N MET A 1023 17.90 -0.54 32.62
CA MET A 1023 17.34 0.40 33.60
C MET A 1023 17.46 1.90 33.22
N PRO A 1024 18.57 2.38 32.61
CA PRO A 1024 18.66 3.78 32.18
C PRO A 1024 17.61 4.18 31.13
N THR A 1025 17.02 3.22 30.40
CA THR A 1025 15.93 3.48 29.44
C THR A 1025 14.66 3.92 30.14
N ASP A 1026 14.31 3.30 31.28
CA ASP A 1026 13.17 3.73 32.10
C ASP A 1026 13.36 5.11 32.68
N VAL A 1027 14.59 5.47 33.07
CA VAL A 1027 14.90 6.80 33.62
C VAL A 1027 14.65 7.89 32.59
N TYR A 1028 15.02 7.63 31.34
CA TYR A 1028 14.77 8.55 30.22
C TYR A 1028 13.26 8.71 29.97
N ALA A 1029 12.53 7.59 29.88
CA ALA A 1029 11.08 7.60 29.68
C ALA A 1029 10.34 8.30 30.83
N PHE A 1030 10.77 8.06 32.08
CA PHE A 1030 10.26 8.76 33.26
C PHE A 1030 10.46 10.27 33.17
N ALA A 1031 11.60 10.76 32.66
CA ALA A 1031 11.84 12.19 32.51
C ALA A 1031 10.99 12.83 31.40
N CYS A 1032 10.78 12.14 30.28
CA CYS A 1032 9.82 12.56 29.24
C CYS A 1032 8.40 12.68 29.81
N MET A 1033 7.97 11.66 30.56
CA MET A 1033 6.65 11.63 31.20
C MET A 1033 6.51 12.69 32.31
N ALA A 1034 7.54 12.90 33.14
CA ALA A 1034 7.54 13.92 34.18
C ALA A 1034 7.46 15.33 33.59
N PHE A 1035 8.14 15.57 32.47
CA PHE A 1035 8.02 16.82 31.72
C PHE A 1035 6.57 17.05 31.25
N GLU A 1036 5.96 16.06 30.60
CA GLU A 1036 4.56 16.14 30.14
C GLU A 1036 3.58 16.35 31.30
N MET A 1037 3.72 15.56 32.36
CA MET A 1037 2.85 15.67 33.54
C MET A 1037 2.89 17.06 34.16
N LEU A 1038 4.06 17.69 34.22
CA LEU A 1038 4.22 18.98 34.90
C LEU A 1038 3.94 20.18 33.99
N THR A 1039 4.11 20.05 32.68
CA THR A 1039 3.96 21.15 31.71
C THR A 1039 2.70 21.05 30.84
N GLY A 1040 2.04 19.90 30.79
CA GLY A 1040 0.95 19.62 29.84
C GLY A 1040 1.40 19.47 28.39
N GLU A 1041 2.71 19.56 28.11
CA GLU A 1041 3.28 19.46 26.76
C GLU A 1041 4.20 18.25 26.63
N LEU A 1042 4.14 17.55 25.49
CA LEU A 1042 5.11 16.50 25.16
C LEU A 1042 6.52 17.10 25.01
N LEU A 1043 7.54 16.40 25.53
CA LEU A 1043 8.93 16.86 25.44
C LEU A 1043 9.47 16.80 24.00
N PHE A 1044 9.14 15.73 23.29
CA PHE A 1044 9.44 15.51 21.88
C PHE A 1044 8.13 15.32 21.14
N ASP A 1045 7.93 16.10 20.08
CA ASP A 1045 6.65 16.22 19.41
C ASP A 1045 6.91 16.63 17.97
N GLY A 1046 6.47 15.78 17.04
CA GLY A 1046 6.77 15.91 15.62
C GLY A 1046 5.69 15.24 14.78
N ASP A 1047 5.60 15.65 13.52
CA ASP A 1047 4.50 15.27 12.63
C ASP A 1047 4.47 13.78 12.25
N THR A 1048 5.58 13.05 12.47
CA THR A 1048 5.69 11.61 12.19
C THR A 1048 6.48 10.89 13.29
N ALA A 1049 6.26 9.59 13.43
CA ALA A 1049 7.04 8.75 14.35
C ALA A 1049 8.55 8.82 14.06
N VAL A 1050 8.93 8.86 12.77
CA VAL A 1050 10.32 9.00 12.35
C VAL A 1050 10.90 10.36 12.76
N ALA A 1051 10.12 11.44 12.66
CA ALA A 1051 10.56 12.76 13.11
C ALA A 1051 10.81 12.79 14.62
N ILE A 1052 9.89 12.22 15.42
CA ILE A 1052 10.01 12.14 16.88
C ILE A 1052 11.22 11.27 17.28
N VAL A 1053 11.37 10.08 16.67
CA VAL A 1053 12.54 9.22 16.89
C VAL A 1053 13.83 9.94 16.49
N SER A 1054 13.80 10.70 15.40
CA SER A 1054 14.94 11.50 14.96
C SER A 1054 15.28 12.61 15.95
N GLU A 1055 14.31 13.20 16.65
CA GLU A 1055 14.59 14.15 17.73
C GLU A 1055 15.23 13.46 18.95
N HIS A 1056 14.70 12.30 19.36
CA HIS A 1056 15.32 11.46 20.40
C HIS A 1056 16.77 11.10 20.04
N LEU A 1057 17.06 10.79 18.78
CA LEU A 1057 18.41 10.42 18.34
C LEU A 1057 19.37 11.61 18.22
N ARG A 1058 18.87 12.83 17.96
CA ARG A 1058 19.69 14.01 17.66
C ARG A 1058 20.01 14.90 18.85
N HIS A 1059 19.16 14.94 19.88
CA HIS A 1059 19.38 15.86 20.99
C HIS A 1059 20.61 15.47 21.83
N ASP A 1060 21.28 16.46 22.42
CA ASP A 1060 22.53 16.30 23.17
C ASP A 1060 22.33 16.20 24.70
N GLY A 1061 21.10 15.88 25.12
CA GLY A 1061 20.67 15.95 26.52
C GLY A 1061 19.97 17.26 26.89
N THR A 1062 19.91 18.24 25.98
CA THR A 1062 19.14 19.49 26.16
C THR A 1062 18.11 19.72 25.04
N PRO A 1063 16.98 18.98 25.03
CA PRO A 1063 15.93 19.19 24.03
C PRO A 1063 15.44 20.65 23.98
N ALA A 1064 14.97 21.09 22.81
CA ALA A 1064 14.57 22.48 22.59
C ALA A 1064 13.49 22.96 23.57
N ARG A 1065 12.45 22.13 23.81
CA ARG A 1065 11.39 22.43 24.77
C ARG A 1065 11.94 22.52 26.19
N LEU A 1066 12.70 21.53 26.66
CA LEU A 1066 13.34 21.57 27.98
C LEU A 1066 14.21 22.83 28.19
N THR A 1067 14.97 23.24 27.15
CA THR A 1067 15.79 24.46 27.19
C THR A 1067 14.94 25.73 27.29
N ARG A 1068 13.81 25.78 26.58
CA ARG A 1068 12.85 26.89 26.66
C ARG A 1068 12.30 27.04 28.09
N TYR A 1069 11.87 25.94 28.72
CA TYR A 1069 11.35 25.97 30.09
C TYR A 1069 12.42 26.29 31.15
N ARG A 1070 13.68 25.90 30.91
CA ARG A 1070 14.80 26.22 31.81
C ARG A 1070 15.04 27.73 31.96
N GLN A 1071 14.59 28.55 31.00
CA GLN A 1071 14.74 30.01 31.08
C GLN A 1071 13.85 30.65 32.17
N ALA A 1072 12.84 29.94 32.67
CA ALA A 1072 12.02 30.39 33.79
C ALA A 1072 12.76 30.11 35.11
N PRO A 1073 13.11 31.14 35.92
CA PRO A 1073 13.95 30.95 37.12
C PRO A 1073 13.40 29.96 38.14
N HIS A 1074 12.07 29.83 38.24
CA HIS A 1074 11.41 28.90 39.16
C HIS A 1074 11.37 27.45 38.64
N LEU A 1075 11.70 27.21 37.37
CA LEU A 1075 11.77 25.88 36.74
C LEU A 1075 13.20 25.45 36.39
N GLU A 1076 14.19 26.33 36.55
CA GLU A 1076 15.58 26.07 36.17
C GLU A 1076 16.13 24.78 36.81
N GLU A 1077 15.94 24.62 38.13
CA GLU A 1077 16.40 23.46 38.87
C GLU A 1077 15.68 22.17 38.45
N LEU A 1078 14.37 22.24 38.19
CA LEU A 1078 13.56 21.11 37.69
C LEU A 1078 14.03 20.67 36.30
N MET A 1079 14.20 21.60 35.37
CA MET A 1079 14.66 21.30 34.00
C MET A 1079 16.13 20.85 33.96
N SER A 1080 16.94 21.28 34.93
CA SER A 1080 18.30 20.76 35.12
C SER A 1080 18.27 19.31 35.59
N LEU A 1081 17.43 18.98 36.57
CA LEU A 1081 17.24 17.62 37.08
C LEU A 1081 16.74 16.66 35.98
N LEU A 1082 15.69 17.03 35.25
CA LEU A 1082 15.18 16.21 34.13
C LEU A 1082 16.24 16.04 33.02
N GLY A 1083 17.08 17.06 32.78
CA GLY A 1083 18.20 16.98 31.86
C GLY A 1083 19.22 15.88 32.21
N GLN A 1084 19.43 15.59 33.50
CA GLN A 1084 20.34 14.52 33.95
C GLN A 1084 19.82 13.12 33.57
N ALA A 1085 18.49 12.96 33.49
CA ALA A 1085 17.85 11.71 33.06
C ALA A 1085 17.79 11.57 31.52
N LEU A 1086 17.89 12.68 30.79
CA LEU A 1086 17.76 12.72 29.32
C LEU A 1086 19.11 12.62 28.60
N HIS A 1087 20.21 12.35 29.29
CA HIS A 1087 21.52 12.29 28.65
C HIS A 1087 21.56 11.23 27.52
N PRO A 1088 22.13 11.51 26.32
CA PRO A 1088 22.07 10.59 25.18
C PRO A 1088 22.80 9.27 25.43
N LYS A 1089 23.88 9.29 26.22
CA LYS A 1089 24.58 8.08 26.67
C LYS A 1089 23.91 7.52 27.93
N PRO A 1090 23.41 6.26 27.92
CA PRO A 1090 22.75 5.63 29.05
C PRO A 1090 23.57 5.62 30.34
N ALA A 1091 24.88 5.33 30.24
CA ALA A 1091 25.79 5.24 31.38
C ALA A 1091 26.07 6.58 32.09
N ALA A 1092 25.67 7.71 31.48
CA ALA A 1092 25.84 9.05 32.05
C ALA A 1092 24.52 9.64 32.57
N ARG A 1093 23.41 8.87 32.51
CA ARG A 1093 22.15 9.27 33.14
C ARG A 1093 22.24 9.06 34.65
N ALA A 1094 21.61 9.95 35.41
CA ALA A 1094 21.36 9.69 36.82
C ALA A 1094 20.49 8.45 36.99
N ASP A 1095 20.59 7.75 38.12
CA ASP A 1095 19.66 6.65 38.43
C ASP A 1095 18.30 7.18 38.91
N ILE A 1096 17.30 6.31 38.94
CA ILE A 1096 15.93 6.70 39.30
C ILE A 1096 15.84 7.20 40.75
N ASP A 1097 16.66 6.67 41.66
CA ASP A 1097 16.68 7.09 43.07
C ASP A 1097 17.22 8.52 43.22
N THR A 1098 18.23 8.90 42.42
CA THR A 1098 18.76 10.26 42.35
C THR A 1098 17.72 11.22 41.80
N ILE A 1099 17.03 10.87 40.71
CA ILE A 1099 15.96 11.70 40.13
C ILE A 1099 14.81 11.88 41.12
N ARG A 1100 14.40 10.80 41.79
CA ARG A 1100 13.35 10.82 42.82
C ARG A 1100 13.72 11.74 43.99
N ALA A 1101 14.94 11.63 44.52
CA ALA A 1101 15.41 12.48 45.60
C ALA A 1101 15.45 13.96 45.21
N GLY A 1102 15.85 14.26 43.97
CA GLY A 1102 15.82 15.61 43.41
C GLY A 1102 14.39 16.17 43.30
N LEU A 1103 13.44 15.38 42.79
CA LEU A 1103 12.03 15.80 42.70
C LEU A 1103 11.43 16.06 44.09
N ALA A 1104 11.75 15.21 45.07
CA ALA A 1104 11.33 15.38 46.46
C ALA A 1104 11.87 16.68 47.09
N ALA A 1105 13.11 17.06 46.76
CA ALA A 1105 13.70 18.32 47.24
C ALA A 1105 13.03 19.56 46.62
N LEU A 1106 12.58 19.48 45.37
CA LEU A 1106 11.89 20.57 44.66
C LEU A 1106 10.38 20.64 44.99
N ALA A 1107 9.79 19.55 45.45
CA ALA A 1107 8.34 19.47 45.65
C ALA A 1107 7.75 20.58 46.55
N PRO A 1108 8.36 20.99 47.69
CA PRO A 1108 7.82 22.08 48.52
C PRO A 1108 7.74 23.42 47.80
N ALA A 1109 8.64 23.69 46.86
CA ALA A 1109 8.65 24.92 46.07
C ALA A 1109 7.61 24.90 44.94
N LEU A 1110 7.37 23.73 44.34
CA LEU A 1110 6.50 23.57 43.17
C LEU A 1110 5.02 23.32 43.53
N SER A 1111 4.73 22.68 44.67
CA SER A 1111 3.39 22.20 45.02
C SER A 1111 2.32 23.30 45.13
N GLY A 1112 2.72 24.56 45.37
CA GLY A 1112 1.81 25.70 45.48
C GLY A 1112 1.45 26.38 44.16
N HIS A 1113 2.03 25.94 43.04
CA HIS A 1113 1.77 26.51 41.72
C HIS A 1113 0.52 25.88 41.07
N GLY A 1114 -0.12 26.65 40.17
CA GLY A 1114 -1.17 26.12 39.29
C GLY A 1114 -0.61 25.10 38.30
N TRP A 1115 -1.48 24.21 37.83
CA TRP A 1115 -1.16 23.33 36.71
C TRP A 1115 -1.83 23.85 35.43
N PRO A 1116 -1.18 23.80 34.27
CA PRO A 1116 0.24 23.45 34.07
C PRO A 1116 1.20 24.45 34.76
N LEU A 1117 2.46 24.05 35.02
CA LEU A 1117 3.48 24.90 35.68
C LEU A 1117 3.92 26.15 34.87
N LEU A 1118 3.12 26.58 33.89
CA LEU A 1118 3.38 27.64 32.92
C LEU A 1118 3.00 29.05 33.41
#